data_AF-A0A928YBD8-F1
#
_entry.id   AF-A0A928YBD8-F1
#
_cell.length_a   1.000
_cell.length_b   1.000
_cell.length_c   1.000
_cell.angle_alpha   90.00
_cell.angle_beta   90.00
_cell.angle_gamma   90.00
#
_symmetry.space_group_name_H-M   'P 1'
#
loop_
_entity.id
_entity.type
_entity.pdbx_description
1 polymer ?
#
loop_
_entity_poly.entity_id
_entity_poly.type
_entity_poly.pdbx_seq_one_letter_code
_entity_poly.pdbx_strand_id
1 'polypeptide(L)'
;MKSRVVTILIVEDDLDMLNGITDALEMFPSRYHLRAVKAENGQIALEMMRQQPVDLIVSDIMMPGMDGFEFLRYVRQNPDWTHIPFVFLTARGKETDVRKGRLSDADLYLTKPFVMRELTELIQTQLDRSFERRKRREQTLESLKKNMMQILNHEFRTPLTYVTAYYDMLDRYLSSLETRQADRNYGEYLHGIQTGCVRLTNLVSALIQVIELRSGMMAQQFAQRRHRIDDLNGLVQAVIDGQRPFADEEQVALLFEPAARAPSFWGDAAGLQTAFDALLNNAIKFTEPVRDRERLVQVTVFTQGREVGVAFSDTGLGIPAAMHERIFDLFEQYNRSLMEQQGAGIGLTIARDLVELHHGRILLQSEENKGSVFTVLLPIYASEGEPPARPANNRIPATLLLVEDEENLLYGLADLLMLFEGRYDLHILTATNGREGLDILQNYQPDLIISDIMMPQMDGYQFLQTVRENPHWVHIPFIFLTAKGEKQDEYKGRRLGVEEYIIKPYEPDDVLKLVEKRLDKHFQSQQLAQADFEELKRGILNLVTREMMQPLTAVNVHTLKLAQGLDGVESPEELAASLVEIKRGSERLNDLVKDLITLAELQTGEATVSYTWEAQPIAAFGMLLYELSQVYGRQYHPDTVVTCAFLPEAPTIFGNSRMLSDCIERLLKFSITQAETRPPAAHISLSQQDEEVQVSVTAVAPLQASALACFQQVLMSDEINLIEAPDYAASLYIVKQYVALHHGRLSGHSSPESGSCFTITLPIHVPT
;
A
#
# COMPACT_ATOMS: atom_id res chain seq x y z
N MET A 1 20.97 -2.06 25.25
CA MET A 1 19.57 -1.86 24.81
C MET A 1 18.79 -1.27 25.97
N LYS A 2 18.31 -0.03 25.87
CA LYS A 2 17.41 0.53 26.90
C LYS A 2 16.10 -0.26 26.84
N SER A 3 15.68 -0.89 27.95
CA SER A 3 14.43 -1.63 28.04
C SER A 3 13.26 -0.66 27.79
N ARG A 4 12.37 -1.01 26.85
CA ARG A 4 11.17 -0.24 26.55
C ARG A 4 10.29 -0.16 27.80
N VAL A 5 9.84 1.04 28.16
CA VAL A 5 8.86 1.23 29.23
C VAL A 5 7.49 0.81 28.71
N VAL A 6 6.80 -0.04 29.46
CA VAL A 6 5.49 -0.60 29.10
C VAL A 6 4.53 -0.31 30.24
N THR A 7 3.40 0.33 29.94
CA THR A 7 2.42 0.74 30.93
C THR A 7 1.31 -0.31 31.05
N ILE A 8 1.17 -0.91 32.23
CA ILE A 8 0.11 -1.87 32.56
C ILE A 8 -0.92 -1.19 33.44
N LEU A 9 -2.18 -1.14 33.00
CA LEU A 9 -3.29 -0.65 33.81
C LEU A 9 -3.88 -1.81 34.61
N ILE A 10 -3.86 -1.72 35.92
CA ILE A 10 -4.45 -2.68 36.84
C ILE A 10 -5.70 -2.05 37.43
N VAL A 11 -6.85 -2.71 37.24
CA VAL A 11 -8.15 -2.27 37.74
C VAL A 11 -8.68 -3.32 38.71
N GLU A 12 -8.70 -2.99 40.00
CA GLU A 12 -9.08 -3.90 41.08
C GLU A 12 -9.58 -3.08 42.26
N ASP A 13 -10.72 -3.47 42.82
CA ASP A 13 -11.36 -2.77 43.95
C ASP A 13 -10.80 -3.21 45.31
N ASP A 14 -10.23 -4.41 45.40
CA ASP A 14 -9.44 -4.86 46.54
C ASP A 14 -8.04 -4.21 46.53
N LEU A 15 -7.83 -3.24 47.43
CA LEU A 15 -6.57 -2.51 47.58
C LEU A 15 -5.38 -3.40 47.92
N ASP A 16 -5.56 -4.49 48.68
CA ASP A 16 -4.48 -5.40 49.03
C ASP A 16 -4.04 -6.20 47.80
N MET A 17 -5.00 -6.65 46.98
CA MET A 17 -4.73 -7.34 45.72
C MET A 17 -4.10 -6.39 44.68
N LEU A 18 -4.65 -5.18 44.54
CA LEU A 18 -4.14 -4.14 43.65
C LEU A 18 -2.66 -3.80 43.94
N ASN A 19 -2.32 -3.63 45.22
CA ASN A 19 -0.94 -3.40 45.64
C ASN A 19 -0.07 -4.64 45.42
N GLY A 20 -0.55 -5.83 45.79
CA GLY A 20 0.20 -7.07 45.59
C GLY A 20 0.53 -7.37 44.13
N ILE A 21 -0.39 -7.12 43.19
CA ILE A 21 -0.14 -7.28 41.76
C ILE A 21 0.88 -6.24 41.28
N THR A 22 0.75 -4.99 41.73
CA THR A 22 1.67 -3.90 41.35
C THR A 22 3.10 -4.20 41.80
N ASP A 23 3.28 -4.54 43.07
CA ASP A 23 4.58 -4.85 43.63
C ASP A 23 5.21 -6.06 42.93
N ALA A 24 4.38 -7.08 42.63
CA ALA A 24 4.83 -8.24 41.86
C ALA A 24 5.32 -7.86 40.46
N LEU A 25 4.63 -6.96 39.76
CA LEU A 25 5.02 -6.53 38.42
C LEU A 25 6.29 -5.67 38.41
N GLU A 26 6.49 -4.83 39.43
CA GLU A 26 7.69 -4.01 39.58
C GLU A 26 8.92 -4.84 39.96
N MET A 27 8.74 -5.91 40.75
CA MET A 27 9.82 -6.79 41.19
C MET A 27 10.14 -7.92 40.19
N PHE A 28 9.24 -8.22 39.24
CA PHE A 28 9.42 -9.36 38.33
C PHE A 28 10.46 -9.07 37.25
N PRO A 29 11.49 -9.93 37.09
CA PRO A 29 12.45 -9.79 35.99
C PRO A 29 11.72 -10.02 34.67
N SER A 30 11.56 -8.96 33.90
CA SER A 30 10.91 -9.00 32.59
C SER A 30 11.80 -8.39 31.51
N ARG A 31 11.47 -8.73 30.24
CA ARG A 31 12.13 -8.15 29.07
C ARG A 31 11.86 -6.65 28.90
N TYR A 32 10.85 -6.14 29.59
CA TYR A 32 10.36 -4.78 29.50
C TYR A 32 10.57 -4.03 30.83
N HIS A 33 10.55 -2.71 30.80
CA HIS A 33 10.45 -1.95 32.03
C HIS A 33 8.97 -1.70 32.33
N LEU A 34 8.37 -2.58 33.15
CA LEU A 34 6.94 -2.52 33.44
C LEU A 34 6.65 -1.36 34.40
N ARG A 35 5.71 -0.50 34.02
CA ARG A 35 5.14 0.55 34.85
C ARG A 35 3.69 0.21 35.12
N ALA A 36 3.35 -0.07 36.37
CA ALA A 36 1.97 -0.31 36.77
C ALA A 36 1.25 1.02 37.03
N VAL A 37 0.03 1.14 36.49
CA VAL A 37 -0.92 2.23 36.78
C VAL A 37 -2.11 1.58 37.49
N LYS A 38 -2.53 2.18 38.61
CA LYS A 38 -3.56 1.62 39.50
C LYS A 38 -4.88 2.34 39.29
N ALA A 39 -5.97 1.60 39.18
CA ALA A 39 -7.34 2.11 39.21
C ALA A 39 -8.21 1.24 40.11
N GLU A 40 -9.11 1.87 40.89
CA GLU A 40 -9.98 1.16 41.84
C GLU A 40 -11.31 0.71 41.22
N ASN A 41 -11.64 1.21 40.02
CA ASN A 41 -12.84 0.84 39.27
C ASN A 41 -12.69 1.19 37.78
N GLY A 42 -13.61 0.68 36.95
CA GLY A 42 -13.61 0.90 35.50
C GLY A 42 -13.73 2.37 35.06
N GLN A 43 -14.35 3.23 35.86
CA GLN A 43 -14.56 4.64 35.49
C GLN A 43 -13.28 5.46 35.65
N ILE A 44 -12.57 5.29 36.75
CA ILE A 44 -11.24 5.87 36.97
C ILE A 44 -10.26 5.37 35.91
N ALA A 45 -10.34 4.08 35.57
CA ALA A 45 -9.53 3.46 34.53
C ALA A 45 -9.72 4.15 33.16
N LEU A 46 -10.97 4.43 32.75
CA LEU A 46 -11.25 5.15 31.50
C LEU A 46 -10.74 6.59 31.50
N GLU A 47 -10.85 7.31 32.62
CA GLU A 47 -10.30 8.66 32.74
C GLU A 47 -8.78 8.66 32.60
N MET A 48 -8.10 7.68 33.20
CA MET A 48 -6.65 7.51 33.08
C MET A 48 -6.23 7.16 31.65
N MET A 49 -6.95 6.28 30.96
CA MET A 49 -6.66 5.91 29.56
C MET A 49 -6.79 7.09 28.58
N ARG A 50 -7.57 8.12 28.92
CA ARG A 50 -7.64 9.37 28.14
C ARG A 50 -6.44 10.30 28.37
N GLN A 51 -5.77 10.18 29.50
CA GLN A 51 -4.67 11.06 29.91
C GLN A 51 -3.30 10.49 29.58
N GLN A 52 -3.17 9.16 29.52
CA GLN A 52 -1.90 8.46 29.26
C GLN A 52 -2.11 7.17 28.47
N PRO A 53 -1.13 6.77 27.63
CA PRO A 53 -1.19 5.53 26.88
C PRO A 53 -1.02 4.29 27.78
N VAL A 54 -1.75 3.23 27.45
CA VAL A 54 -1.75 1.94 28.17
C VAL A 54 -1.45 0.83 27.17
N ASP A 55 -0.52 -0.07 27.51
CA ASP A 55 -0.09 -1.17 26.64
C ASP A 55 -0.78 -2.51 26.97
N LEU A 56 -1.31 -2.68 28.18
CA LEU A 56 -2.07 -3.86 28.61
C LEU A 56 -2.98 -3.51 29.79
N ILE A 57 -4.16 -4.12 29.84
CA ILE A 57 -5.14 -3.95 30.91
C ILE A 57 -5.31 -5.27 31.66
N VAL A 58 -5.22 -5.23 32.98
CA VAL A 58 -5.62 -6.31 33.89
C VAL A 58 -6.79 -5.78 34.73
N SER A 59 -7.95 -6.40 34.65
CA SER A 59 -9.15 -5.93 35.36
C SER A 59 -9.78 -7.05 36.16
N ASP A 60 -10.26 -6.77 37.37
CA ASP A 60 -11.24 -7.63 38.00
C ASP A 60 -12.57 -7.57 37.24
N ILE A 61 -13.35 -8.65 37.33
CA ILE A 61 -14.71 -8.69 36.79
C ILE A 61 -15.68 -7.97 37.74
N MET A 62 -15.56 -8.24 39.05
CA MET A 62 -16.55 -7.82 40.04
C MET A 62 -16.10 -6.56 40.76
N MET A 63 -16.40 -5.39 40.19
CA MET A 63 -16.04 -4.09 40.79
C MET A 63 -17.30 -3.24 41.05
N PRO A 64 -17.31 -2.38 42.08
CA PRO A 64 -18.41 -1.48 42.36
C PRO A 64 -18.50 -0.34 41.33
N GLY A 65 -19.73 0.06 41.01
CA GLY A 65 -20.01 1.12 40.05
C GLY A 65 -20.00 0.59 38.62
N MET A 66 -18.82 0.59 37.99
CA MET A 66 -18.61 0.05 36.63
C MET A 66 -17.88 -1.28 36.75
N ASP A 67 -18.56 -2.36 36.37
CA ASP A 67 -17.98 -3.70 36.39
C ASP A 67 -16.95 -3.90 35.26
N GLY A 68 -16.18 -4.99 35.34
CA GLY A 68 -15.13 -5.26 34.36
C GLY A 68 -15.65 -5.45 32.93
N PHE A 69 -16.87 -5.96 32.76
CA PHE A 69 -17.48 -6.18 31.44
C PHE A 69 -17.94 -4.85 30.80
N GLU A 70 -18.54 -3.97 31.60
CA GLU A 70 -18.89 -2.61 31.17
C GLU A 70 -17.63 -1.83 30.78
N PHE A 71 -16.57 -1.94 31.57
CA PHE A 71 -15.29 -1.31 31.28
C PHE A 71 -14.70 -1.81 29.96
N LEU A 72 -14.62 -3.14 29.77
CA LEU A 72 -14.17 -3.74 28.52
C LEU A 72 -14.98 -3.24 27.32
N ARG A 73 -16.32 -3.12 27.46
CA ARG A 73 -17.19 -2.63 26.38
C ARG A 73 -16.81 -1.21 25.95
N TYR A 74 -16.55 -0.31 26.89
CA TYR A 74 -16.09 1.05 26.58
C TYR A 74 -14.70 1.06 25.93
N VAL A 75 -13.78 0.21 26.39
CA VAL A 75 -12.45 0.06 25.79
C VAL A 75 -12.54 -0.40 24.34
N ARG A 76 -13.41 -1.38 24.03
CA ARG A 76 -13.54 -1.94 22.69
C ARG A 76 -14.32 -1.06 21.72
N GLN A 77 -15.22 -0.20 22.22
CA GLN A 77 -15.93 0.80 21.41
C GLN A 77 -15.03 1.95 20.92
N ASN A 78 -13.86 2.15 21.54
CA ASN A 78 -12.94 3.20 21.15
C ASN A 78 -11.86 2.66 20.18
N PRO A 79 -11.79 3.11 18.91
CA PRO A 79 -10.81 2.65 17.92
C PRO A 79 -9.35 2.69 18.41
N ASP A 80 -9.02 3.71 19.22
CA ASP A 80 -7.66 3.90 19.75
C ASP A 80 -7.28 2.87 20.81
N TRP A 81 -8.25 2.18 21.41
CA TRP A 81 -8.04 1.24 22.52
C TRP A 81 -8.44 -0.20 22.19
N THR A 82 -9.12 -0.43 21.07
CA THR A 82 -9.57 -1.77 20.63
C THR A 82 -8.42 -2.77 20.58
N HIS A 83 -7.22 -2.33 20.21
CA HIS A 83 -6.03 -3.17 20.07
C HIS A 83 -5.31 -3.48 21.39
N ILE A 84 -5.67 -2.84 22.51
CA ILE A 84 -5.00 -3.02 23.80
C ILE A 84 -5.41 -4.39 24.40
N PRO A 85 -4.43 -5.28 24.70
CA PRO A 85 -4.69 -6.56 25.36
C PRO A 85 -5.42 -6.37 26.70
N PHE A 86 -6.49 -7.12 26.90
CA PHE A 86 -7.33 -7.05 28.10
C PHE A 86 -7.41 -8.43 28.78
N VAL A 87 -6.97 -8.48 30.04
CA VAL A 87 -6.91 -9.68 30.87
C VAL A 87 -7.88 -9.53 32.04
N PHE A 88 -8.80 -10.48 32.19
CA PHE A 88 -9.69 -10.52 33.35
C PHE A 88 -9.13 -11.38 34.48
N LEU A 89 -9.38 -10.93 35.72
CA LEU A 89 -9.24 -11.73 36.93
C LEU A 89 -10.65 -12.21 37.33
N THR A 90 -10.83 -13.50 37.63
CA THR A 90 -12.16 -14.08 37.88
C THR A 90 -12.16 -14.94 39.15
N ALA A 91 -13.22 -14.93 39.97
CA ALA A 91 -13.29 -15.82 41.13
C ALA A 91 -13.52 -17.31 40.73
N ARG A 92 -12.95 -18.26 41.48
CA ARG A 92 -13.20 -19.70 41.28
C ARG A 92 -14.63 -20.06 41.67
N GLY A 93 -15.36 -20.75 40.79
CA GLY A 93 -16.55 -21.52 41.18
C GLY A 93 -17.93 -20.92 40.85
N LYS A 94 -18.04 -19.83 40.09
CA LYS A 94 -19.29 -19.47 39.41
C LYS A 94 -19.19 -19.85 37.94
N GLU A 95 -19.82 -20.96 37.58
CA GLU A 95 -19.92 -21.45 36.19
C GLU A 95 -20.42 -20.35 35.23
N THR A 96 -21.21 -19.40 35.74
CA THR A 96 -21.71 -18.22 35.03
C THR A 96 -20.64 -17.18 34.69
N ASP A 97 -19.65 -16.95 35.56
CA ASP A 97 -18.70 -15.83 35.43
C ASP A 97 -17.51 -16.22 34.55
N VAL A 98 -17.08 -17.49 34.61
CA VAL A 98 -16.11 -18.05 33.67
C VAL A 98 -16.72 -18.15 32.27
N ARG A 99 -18.01 -18.49 32.17
CA ARG A 99 -18.75 -18.59 30.91
C ARG A 99 -19.03 -17.22 30.28
N LYS A 100 -19.55 -16.25 31.06
CA LYS A 100 -19.67 -14.84 30.63
C LYS A 100 -18.31 -14.22 30.29
N GLY A 101 -17.29 -14.58 31.06
CA GLY A 101 -15.90 -14.27 30.79
C GLY A 101 -15.52 -14.74 29.39
N ARG A 102 -15.47 -16.05 29.13
CA ARG A 102 -15.07 -16.62 27.82
C ARG A 102 -15.81 -15.97 26.63
N LEU A 103 -17.09 -15.65 26.79
CA LEU A 103 -17.94 -15.02 25.79
C LEU A 103 -17.75 -13.50 25.64
N SER A 104 -17.02 -12.84 26.53
CA SER A 104 -16.72 -11.42 26.45
C SER A 104 -15.47 -11.13 25.63
N ASP A 105 -15.33 -9.91 25.12
CA ASP A 105 -14.31 -9.51 24.16
C ASP A 105 -12.86 -9.41 24.70
N ALA A 106 -12.64 -9.85 25.94
CA ALA A 106 -11.31 -9.87 26.54
C ALA A 106 -10.44 -10.96 25.91
N ASP A 107 -9.14 -10.71 25.95
CA ASP A 107 -8.13 -11.55 25.33
C ASP A 107 -7.76 -12.73 26.21
N LEU A 108 -7.89 -12.59 27.53
CA LEU A 108 -7.60 -13.70 28.43
C LEU A 108 -8.26 -13.58 29.82
N TYR A 109 -8.34 -14.71 30.53
CA TYR A 109 -8.92 -14.83 31.87
C TYR A 109 -7.99 -15.63 32.79
N LEU A 110 -7.86 -15.18 34.04
CA LEU A 110 -7.11 -15.83 35.09
C LEU A 110 -7.99 -16.02 36.34
N THR A 111 -8.07 -17.25 36.85
CA THR A 111 -8.95 -17.57 37.98
C THR A 111 -8.25 -17.33 39.33
N LYS A 112 -8.83 -16.49 40.20
CA LYS A 112 -8.48 -16.28 41.62
C LYS A 112 -8.87 -17.51 42.46
N PRO A 113 -8.04 -18.00 43.40
CA PRO A 113 -6.68 -17.53 43.67
C PRO A 113 -5.69 -18.05 42.63
N PHE A 114 -4.81 -17.18 42.15
CA PHE A 114 -3.74 -17.49 41.20
C PHE A 114 -2.38 -17.25 41.82
N VAL A 115 -1.33 -17.81 41.23
CA VAL A 115 0.05 -17.55 41.65
C VAL A 115 0.55 -16.30 40.91
N MET A 116 1.19 -15.35 41.59
CA MET A 116 1.66 -14.11 40.95
C MET A 116 2.57 -14.36 39.74
N ARG A 117 3.42 -15.39 39.82
CA ARG A 117 4.26 -15.83 38.71
C ARG A 117 3.46 -16.22 37.46
N GLU A 118 2.28 -16.82 37.63
CA GLU A 118 1.40 -17.19 36.52
C GLU A 118 0.84 -15.94 35.83
N LEU A 119 0.43 -14.93 36.60
CA LEU A 119 -0.04 -13.64 36.07
C LEU A 119 1.08 -12.91 35.30
N THR A 120 2.30 -12.85 35.84
CA THR A 120 3.41 -12.13 35.20
C THR A 120 3.90 -12.83 33.92
N GLU A 121 4.00 -14.16 33.89
CA GLU A 121 4.33 -14.94 32.68
C GLU A 121 3.29 -14.73 31.57
N LEU A 122 2.03 -14.61 31.97
CA LEU A 122 0.90 -14.42 31.08
C LEU A 122 0.86 -13.01 30.47
N ILE A 123 1.12 -11.99 31.30
CA ILE A 123 1.29 -10.60 30.85
C ILE A 123 2.43 -10.50 29.84
N GLN A 124 3.59 -11.12 30.13
CA GLN A 124 4.71 -11.15 29.18
C GLN A 124 4.33 -11.78 27.85
N THR A 125 3.64 -12.92 27.88
CA THR A 125 3.21 -13.61 26.66
C THR A 125 2.27 -12.75 25.81
N GLN A 126 1.36 -11.99 26.44
CA GLN A 126 0.44 -11.10 25.72
C GLN A 126 1.15 -9.87 25.15
N LEU A 127 2.08 -9.29 25.90
CA LEU A 127 2.91 -8.18 25.42
C LEU A 127 3.77 -8.61 24.22
N ASP A 128 4.48 -9.74 24.33
CA ASP A 128 5.31 -10.29 23.26
C ASP A 128 4.47 -10.47 21.99
N ARG A 129 3.27 -11.07 22.10
CA ARG A 129 2.35 -11.26 20.96
C ARG A 129 1.85 -9.94 20.38
N SER A 130 1.44 -8.99 21.22
CA SER A 130 0.94 -7.68 20.77
C SER A 130 2.03 -6.92 20.00
N PHE A 131 3.25 -6.88 20.55
CA PHE A 131 4.39 -6.23 19.91
C PHE A 131 4.84 -6.96 18.64
N GLU A 132 4.86 -8.30 18.61
CA GLU A 132 5.18 -9.05 17.40
C GLU A 132 4.17 -8.82 16.28
N ARG A 133 2.87 -8.81 16.59
CA ARG A 133 1.83 -8.48 15.60
C ARG A 133 1.99 -7.06 15.06
N ARG A 134 2.18 -6.09 15.96
CA ARG A 134 2.40 -4.69 15.58
C ARG A 134 3.65 -4.55 14.70
N LYS A 135 4.76 -5.16 15.10
CA LYS A 135 6.01 -5.15 14.36
C LYS A 135 5.90 -5.82 13.00
N ARG A 136 5.26 -7.00 12.88
CA ARG A 136 5.04 -7.67 11.59
C ARG A 136 4.17 -6.83 10.67
N ARG A 137 3.13 -6.19 11.20
CA ARG A 137 2.26 -5.29 10.42
C ARG A 137 3.03 -4.08 9.90
N GLU A 138 3.78 -3.41 10.78
CA GLU A 138 4.67 -2.29 10.41
C GLU A 138 5.70 -2.74 9.35
N GLN A 139 6.37 -3.88 9.55
CA GLN A 139 7.35 -4.41 8.59
C GLN A 139 6.74 -4.80 7.23
N THR A 140 5.54 -5.37 7.22
CA THR A 140 4.87 -5.76 5.97
C THR A 140 4.47 -4.50 5.19
N LEU A 141 3.90 -3.51 5.88
CA LEU A 141 3.56 -2.22 5.28
C LEU A 141 4.81 -1.51 4.75
N GLU A 142 5.89 -1.48 5.53
CA GLU A 142 7.13 -0.80 5.16
C GLU A 142 7.86 -1.49 4.00
N SER A 143 7.85 -2.82 3.96
CA SER A 143 8.39 -3.59 2.83
C SER A 143 7.54 -3.46 1.56
N LEU A 144 6.22 -3.45 1.67
CA LEU A 144 5.32 -3.17 0.54
C LEU A 144 5.55 -1.76 -0.01
N LYS A 145 5.58 -0.75 0.89
CA LYS A 145 5.90 0.64 0.54
C LYS A 145 7.26 0.72 -0.16
N LYS A 146 8.28 0.07 0.39
CA LYS A 146 9.62 0.06 -0.19
C LYS A 146 9.67 -0.59 -1.58
N ASN A 147 9.10 -1.79 -1.73
CA ASN A 147 9.11 -2.50 -3.00
C ASN A 147 8.32 -1.72 -4.07
N MET A 148 7.16 -1.16 -3.73
CA MET A 148 6.38 -0.34 -4.67
C MET A 148 7.17 0.89 -5.10
N MET A 149 7.76 1.65 -4.16
CA MET A 149 8.51 2.85 -4.50
C MET A 149 9.75 2.55 -5.34
N GLN A 150 10.50 1.48 -5.03
CA GLN A 150 11.65 1.06 -5.85
C GLN A 150 11.26 0.73 -7.28
N ILE A 151 10.18 -0.01 -7.47
CA ILE A 151 9.72 -0.39 -8.81
C ILE A 151 9.21 0.85 -9.57
N LEU A 152 8.41 1.69 -8.93
CA LEU A 152 7.95 2.95 -9.51
C LEU A 152 9.11 3.83 -9.95
N ASN A 153 10.18 3.92 -9.15
CA ASN A 153 11.36 4.72 -9.50
C ASN A 153 11.98 4.26 -10.83
N HIS A 154 12.12 2.95 -11.03
CA HIS A 154 12.66 2.41 -12.28
C HIS A 154 11.72 2.64 -13.46
N GLU A 155 10.42 2.40 -13.27
CA GLU A 155 9.42 2.50 -14.33
C GLU A 155 9.09 3.96 -14.72
N PHE A 156 9.28 4.93 -13.82
CA PHE A 156 9.15 6.36 -14.14
C PHE A 156 10.39 6.92 -14.86
N ARG A 157 11.61 6.51 -14.47
CA ARG A 157 12.86 7.02 -15.08
C ARG A 157 12.96 6.73 -16.58
N THR A 158 12.53 5.55 -17.01
CA THR A 158 12.61 5.13 -18.41
C THR A 158 11.82 6.04 -19.35
N PRO A 159 10.49 6.18 -19.26
CA PRO A 159 9.73 7.03 -20.19
C PRO A 159 10.09 8.50 -20.05
N LEU A 160 10.51 8.96 -18.87
CA LEU A 160 10.97 10.33 -18.69
C LEU A 160 12.26 10.62 -19.47
N THR A 161 13.21 9.67 -19.46
CA THR A 161 14.45 9.80 -20.24
C THR A 161 14.14 9.95 -21.73
N TYR A 162 13.12 9.24 -22.24
CA TYR A 162 12.64 9.40 -23.62
C TYR A 162 12.09 10.81 -23.84
N VAL A 163 11.16 11.28 -23.01
CA VAL A 163 10.57 12.63 -23.14
C VAL A 163 11.67 13.71 -23.16
N THR A 164 12.58 13.68 -22.20
CA THR A 164 13.65 14.68 -22.08
C THR A 164 14.66 14.60 -23.24
N ALA A 165 15.09 13.40 -23.62
CA ALA A 165 16.07 13.24 -24.70
C ALA A 165 15.52 13.69 -26.07
N TYR A 166 14.29 13.28 -26.40
CA TYR A 166 13.65 13.69 -27.64
C TYR A 166 13.28 15.17 -27.66
N TYR A 167 12.92 15.74 -26.51
CA TYR A 167 12.77 17.19 -26.36
C TYR A 167 14.07 17.93 -26.62
N ASP A 168 15.19 17.53 -26.01
CA ASP A 168 16.48 18.18 -26.21
C ASP A 168 16.94 18.13 -27.67
N MET A 169 16.66 17.03 -28.37
CA MET A 169 16.92 16.91 -29.81
C MET A 169 16.04 17.87 -30.63
N LEU A 170 14.75 17.97 -30.29
CA LEU A 170 13.82 18.91 -30.91
C LEU A 170 14.26 20.37 -30.71
N ASP A 171 14.65 20.74 -29.48
CA ASP A 171 15.10 22.09 -29.10
C ASP A 171 16.37 22.51 -29.86
N ARG A 172 17.35 21.60 -29.98
CA ARG A 172 18.57 21.81 -30.79
C ARG A 172 18.27 21.94 -32.28
N TYR A 173 17.37 21.11 -32.81
CA TYR A 173 16.95 21.16 -34.21
C TYR A 173 16.31 22.51 -34.52
N LEU A 174 15.36 22.97 -33.70
CA LEU A 174 14.66 24.23 -33.90
C LEU A 174 15.61 25.44 -33.79
N SER A 175 16.56 25.40 -32.86
CA SER A 175 17.60 26.43 -32.72
C SER A 175 18.53 26.52 -33.95
N SER A 176 18.64 25.44 -34.73
CA SER A 176 19.45 25.39 -35.95
C SER A 176 18.72 25.83 -37.24
N LEU A 177 17.40 26.03 -37.19
CA LEU A 177 16.57 26.46 -38.33
C LEU A 177 16.89 27.88 -38.84
N GLU A 178 17.60 28.70 -38.05
CA GLU A 178 18.13 29.99 -38.52
C GLU A 178 19.21 29.83 -39.61
N THR A 179 19.83 28.65 -39.69
CA THR A 179 20.84 28.29 -40.70
C THR A 179 20.28 27.24 -41.66
N ARG A 180 19.95 27.69 -42.88
CA ARG A 180 19.36 26.89 -43.98
C ARG A 180 20.10 25.57 -44.28
N GLN A 181 19.73 24.49 -43.61
CA GLN A 181 19.74 23.09 -44.08
C GLN A 181 19.42 22.20 -42.87
N ALA A 182 18.17 21.76 -42.74
CA ALA A 182 17.82 20.78 -41.72
C ALA A 182 16.92 19.70 -42.34
N ASP A 183 17.33 18.45 -42.13
CA ASP A 183 16.70 17.23 -42.63
C ASP A 183 15.32 17.00 -41.99
N ARG A 184 14.43 16.34 -42.73
CA ARG A 184 12.99 16.20 -42.43
C ARG A 184 12.66 15.17 -41.34
N ASN A 185 13.24 15.24 -40.14
CA ASN A 185 13.00 14.23 -39.09
C ASN A 185 12.47 14.75 -37.73
N TYR A 186 11.89 15.95 -37.66
CA TYR A 186 11.26 16.45 -36.43
C TYR A 186 10.04 15.61 -35.98
N GLY A 187 9.38 14.92 -36.92
CA GLY A 187 8.28 14.01 -36.63
C GLY A 187 8.72 12.84 -35.73
N GLU A 188 9.95 12.35 -35.89
CA GLU A 188 10.51 11.30 -35.02
C GLU A 188 10.68 11.80 -33.58
N TYR A 189 11.07 13.08 -33.40
CA TYR A 189 11.23 13.67 -32.08
C TYR A 189 9.88 13.90 -31.38
N LEU A 190 8.89 14.42 -32.10
CA LEU A 190 7.52 14.57 -31.56
C LEU A 190 6.91 13.21 -31.22
N HIS A 191 7.11 12.20 -32.06
CA HIS A 191 6.68 10.84 -31.79
C HIS A 191 7.36 10.23 -30.57
N GLY A 192 8.67 10.48 -30.39
CA GLY A 192 9.42 10.06 -29.20
C GLY A 192 8.90 10.68 -27.90
N ILE A 193 8.60 11.99 -27.91
CA ILE A 193 7.98 12.70 -26.77
C ILE A 193 6.59 12.10 -26.48
N GLN A 194 5.76 11.94 -27.50
CA GLN A 194 4.40 11.40 -27.36
C GLN A 194 4.43 9.97 -26.79
N THR A 195 5.34 9.13 -27.26
CA THR A 195 5.52 7.76 -26.77
C THR A 195 5.88 7.75 -25.28
N GLY A 196 6.79 8.62 -24.85
CA GLY A 196 7.15 8.76 -23.43
C GLY A 196 5.97 9.23 -22.56
N CYS A 197 5.19 10.21 -23.04
CA CYS A 197 4.00 10.69 -22.33
C CYS A 197 2.91 9.63 -22.21
N VAL A 198 2.60 8.90 -23.29
CA VAL A 198 1.61 7.81 -23.27
C VAL A 198 2.02 6.72 -22.27
N ARG A 199 3.31 6.36 -22.22
CA ARG A 199 3.83 5.41 -21.23
C ARG A 199 3.63 5.88 -19.80
N LEU A 200 3.97 7.14 -19.52
CA LEU A 200 3.74 7.73 -18.20
C LEU A 200 2.26 7.72 -17.82
N THR A 201 1.35 8.04 -18.76
CA THR A 201 -0.10 8.01 -18.52
C THR A 201 -0.53 6.61 -18.11
N ASN A 202 -0.14 5.60 -18.89
CA ASN A 202 -0.51 4.22 -18.64
C ASN A 202 0.04 3.71 -17.30
N LEU A 203 1.28 4.07 -16.96
CA LEU A 203 1.90 3.73 -15.67
C LEU A 203 1.14 4.35 -14.49
N VAL A 204 0.80 5.64 -14.58
CA VAL A 204 0.01 6.35 -13.56
C VAL A 204 -1.38 5.73 -13.39
N SER A 205 -2.10 5.52 -14.49
CA SER A 205 -3.42 4.89 -14.46
C SER A 205 -3.39 3.49 -13.88
N ALA A 206 -2.38 2.69 -14.22
CA ALA A 206 -2.24 1.34 -13.68
C ALA A 206 -1.86 1.36 -12.19
N LEU A 207 -1.03 2.31 -11.74
CA LEU A 207 -0.75 2.47 -10.30
C LEU A 207 -2.01 2.79 -9.50
N ILE A 208 -2.87 3.70 -10.02
CA ILE A 208 -4.14 4.03 -9.37
C ILE A 208 -5.01 2.77 -9.24
N GLN A 209 -5.11 1.97 -10.31
CA GLN A 209 -5.89 0.72 -10.29
C GLN A 209 -5.35 -0.28 -9.25
N VAL A 210 -4.02 -0.44 -9.14
CA VAL A 210 -3.41 -1.31 -8.13
C VAL A 210 -3.71 -0.82 -6.71
N ILE A 211 -3.68 0.49 -6.50
CA ILE A 211 -4.04 1.10 -5.21
C ILE A 211 -5.53 0.89 -4.90
N GLU A 212 -6.41 1.05 -5.88
CA GLU A 212 -7.86 0.81 -5.72
C GLU A 212 -8.20 -0.66 -5.46
N LEU A 213 -7.47 -1.59 -6.10
CA LEU A 213 -7.58 -3.03 -5.86
C LEU A 213 -7.16 -3.40 -4.45
N ARG A 214 -5.93 -3.01 -4.05
CA ARG A 214 -5.38 -3.37 -2.73
C ARG A 214 -6.06 -2.64 -1.56
N SER A 215 -6.70 -1.50 -1.81
CA SER A 215 -7.51 -0.80 -0.79
C SER A 215 -8.93 -1.38 -0.62
N GLY A 216 -9.35 -2.32 -1.48
CA GLY A 216 -10.70 -2.90 -1.44
C GLY A 216 -11.80 -1.95 -1.96
N MET A 217 -11.46 -0.76 -2.47
CA MET A 217 -12.43 0.12 -3.14
C MET A 217 -13.03 -0.55 -4.38
N MET A 218 -12.20 -1.28 -5.14
CA MET A 218 -12.67 -2.06 -6.29
C MET A 218 -13.70 -3.12 -5.89
N ALA A 219 -13.54 -3.78 -4.74
CA ALA A 219 -14.53 -4.73 -4.23
C ALA A 219 -15.87 -4.05 -3.89
N GLN A 220 -15.83 -2.83 -3.33
CA GLN A 220 -17.04 -2.04 -3.08
C GLN A 220 -17.72 -1.58 -4.37
N GLN A 221 -16.93 -1.11 -5.36
CA GLN A 221 -17.43 -0.72 -6.68
C GLN A 221 -18.02 -1.91 -7.43
N PHE A 222 -17.37 -3.07 -7.37
CA PHE A 222 -17.89 -4.33 -7.89
C PHE A 222 -19.23 -4.67 -7.27
N ALA A 223 -19.35 -4.61 -5.93
CA ALA A 223 -20.61 -4.87 -5.24
C ALA A 223 -21.75 -3.93 -5.67
N GLN A 224 -21.44 -2.69 -6.06
CA GLN A 224 -22.41 -1.71 -6.55
C GLN A 224 -22.75 -1.88 -8.04
N ARG A 225 -21.78 -2.25 -8.88
CA ARG A 225 -21.94 -2.36 -10.35
C ARG A 225 -22.35 -3.75 -10.82
N ARG A 226 -22.20 -4.78 -9.98
CA ARG A 226 -22.53 -6.15 -10.36
C ARG A 226 -23.99 -6.24 -10.77
N HIS A 227 -24.22 -6.82 -11.93
CA HIS A 227 -25.54 -7.09 -12.47
C HIS A 227 -25.50 -8.40 -13.24
N ARG A 228 -26.68 -8.87 -13.64
CA ARG A 228 -26.80 -10.06 -14.48
C ARG A 228 -26.30 -9.73 -15.89
N ILE A 229 -25.29 -10.48 -16.35
CA ILE A 229 -24.74 -10.42 -17.70
C ILE A 229 -25.36 -11.57 -18.49
N ASP A 230 -26.16 -11.24 -19.50
CA ASP A 230 -26.87 -12.22 -20.35
C ASP A 230 -26.16 -12.50 -21.69
N ASP A 231 -25.26 -11.61 -22.11
CA ASP A 231 -24.57 -11.70 -23.40
C ASP A 231 -23.06 -11.57 -23.27
N LEU A 232 -22.41 -12.66 -22.84
CA LEU A 232 -20.94 -12.74 -22.78
C LEU A 232 -20.33 -12.64 -24.18
N ASN A 233 -20.97 -13.22 -25.20
CA ASN A 233 -20.46 -13.17 -26.56
C ASN A 233 -20.41 -11.72 -27.07
N GLY A 234 -21.44 -10.92 -26.80
CA GLY A 234 -21.48 -9.50 -27.12
C GLY A 234 -20.41 -8.69 -26.36
N LEU A 235 -20.18 -9.00 -25.08
CA LEU A 235 -19.10 -8.36 -24.31
C LEU A 235 -17.72 -8.63 -24.91
N VAL A 236 -17.42 -9.90 -25.24
CA VAL A 236 -16.15 -10.29 -25.85
C VAL A 236 -16.01 -9.71 -27.26
N GLN A 237 -17.09 -9.68 -28.05
CA GLN A 237 -17.10 -9.05 -29.37
C GLN A 237 -16.76 -7.55 -29.28
N ALA A 238 -17.32 -6.82 -28.31
CA ALA A 238 -17.03 -5.41 -28.11
C ALA A 238 -15.55 -5.15 -27.77
N VAL A 239 -14.92 -6.03 -26.98
CA VAL A 239 -13.48 -5.99 -26.68
C VAL A 239 -12.66 -6.21 -27.97
N ILE A 240 -13.02 -7.21 -28.76
CA ILE A 240 -12.33 -7.52 -30.03
C ILE A 240 -12.45 -6.36 -31.02
N ASP A 241 -13.65 -5.78 -31.16
CA ASP A 241 -13.89 -4.65 -32.06
C ASP A 241 -13.10 -3.41 -31.63
N GLY A 242 -12.94 -3.18 -30.31
CA GLY A 242 -12.11 -2.12 -29.76
C GLY A 242 -10.61 -2.28 -30.06
N GLN A 243 -10.10 -3.51 -30.07
CA GLN A 243 -8.68 -3.81 -30.32
C GLN A 243 -8.34 -4.01 -31.80
N ARG A 244 -9.34 -4.11 -32.68
CA ARG A 244 -9.15 -4.38 -34.12
C ARG A 244 -8.21 -3.38 -34.83
N PRO A 245 -8.31 -2.04 -34.61
CA PRO A 245 -7.40 -1.09 -35.25
C PRO A 245 -5.92 -1.34 -34.88
N PHE A 246 -5.67 -1.70 -33.62
CA PHE A 246 -4.33 -2.00 -33.13
C PHE A 246 -3.81 -3.34 -33.68
N ALA A 247 -4.67 -4.36 -33.76
CA ALA A 247 -4.31 -5.64 -34.39
C ALA A 247 -3.99 -5.49 -35.88
N ASP A 248 -4.73 -4.63 -36.61
CA ASP A 248 -4.48 -4.34 -38.02
C ASP A 248 -3.12 -3.61 -38.21
N GLU A 249 -2.77 -2.67 -37.33
CA GLU A 249 -1.48 -1.99 -37.31
C GLU A 249 -0.33 -2.97 -37.05
N GLU A 250 -0.50 -3.87 -36.08
CA GLU A 250 0.46 -4.93 -35.75
C GLU A 250 0.44 -6.11 -36.74
N GLN A 251 -0.45 -6.10 -37.73
CA GLN A 251 -0.64 -7.16 -38.73
C GLN A 251 -0.95 -8.54 -38.13
N VAL A 252 -1.80 -8.57 -37.11
CA VAL A 252 -2.25 -9.78 -36.41
C VAL A 252 -3.70 -10.09 -36.80
N ALA A 253 -3.97 -11.31 -37.27
CA ALA A 253 -5.32 -11.76 -37.55
C ALA A 253 -6.07 -12.06 -36.23
N LEU A 254 -7.26 -11.48 -36.07
CA LEU A 254 -8.16 -11.76 -34.95
C LEU A 254 -9.28 -12.71 -35.38
N LEU A 255 -9.38 -13.86 -34.72
CA LEU A 255 -10.49 -14.80 -34.89
C LEU A 255 -11.33 -14.88 -33.61
N PHE A 256 -12.65 -14.86 -33.76
CA PHE A 256 -13.58 -15.01 -32.65
C PHE A 256 -14.47 -16.24 -32.86
N GLU A 257 -14.44 -17.14 -31.88
CA GLU A 257 -15.30 -18.32 -31.81
C GLU A 257 -16.29 -18.16 -30.65
N PRO A 258 -17.50 -17.64 -30.91
CA PRO A 258 -18.52 -17.47 -29.88
C PRO A 258 -19.11 -18.81 -29.43
N ALA A 259 -19.51 -18.89 -28.16
CA ALA A 259 -20.27 -20.03 -27.67
C ALA A 259 -21.67 -20.05 -28.30
N ALA A 260 -22.18 -21.21 -28.69
CA ALA A 260 -23.53 -21.36 -29.22
C ALA A 260 -24.62 -20.84 -28.25
N ARG A 261 -24.38 -20.96 -26.95
CA ARG A 261 -25.18 -20.35 -25.89
C ARG A 261 -24.32 -20.15 -24.64
N ALA A 262 -23.87 -18.93 -24.41
CA ALA A 262 -23.21 -18.57 -23.16
C ALA A 262 -24.26 -18.46 -22.04
N PRO A 263 -24.05 -19.08 -20.87
CA PRO A 263 -24.96 -18.97 -19.74
C PRO A 263 -24.85 -17.59 -19.08
N SER A 264 -25.97 -17.09 -18.55
CA SER A 264 -25.99 -15.85 -17.77
C SER A 264 -25.26 -16.03 -16.44
N PHE A 265 -24.56 -14.99 -15.99
CA PHE A 265 -23.91 -14.97 -14.69
C PHE A 265 -23.97 -13.55 -14.10
N TRP A 266 -23.65 -13.42 -12.80
CA TRP A 266 -23.57 -12.12 -12.14
C TRP A 266 -22.14 -11.60 -12.17
N GLY A 267 -21.95 -10.36 -12.63
CA GLY A 267 -20.64 -9.76 -12.74
C GLY A 267 -20.68 -8.28 -13.02
N ASP A 268 -19.50 -7.67 -13.05
CA ASP A 268 -19.27 -6.30 -13.45
C ASP A 268 -18.73 -6.28 -14.88
N ALA A 269 -19.60 -5.95 -15.84
CA ALA A 269 -19.26 -5.93 -17.26
C ALA A 269 -18.06 -5.00 -17.56
N ALA A 270 -17.96 -3.86 -16.88
CA ALA A 270 -16.84 -2.92 -17.08
C ALA A 270 -15.51 -3.47 -16.54
N GLY A 271 -15.56 -4.17 -15.39
CA GLY A 271 -14.42 -4.86 -14.83
C GLY A 271 -13.93 -5.99 -15.75
N LEU A 272 -14.84 -6.82 -16.25
CA LEU A 272 -14.50 -7.89 -17.19
C LEU A 272 -13.98 -7.36 -18.52
N GLN A 273 -14.56 -6.27 -19.04
CA GLN A 273 -14.06 -5.61 -20.23
C GLN A 273 -12.59 -5.20 -20.04
N THR A 274 -12.27 -4.53 -18.92
CA THR A 274 -10.89 -4.15 -18.57
C THR A 274 -9.95 -5.35 -18.51
N ALA A 275 -10.38 -6.45 -17.88
CA ALA A 275 -9.58 -7.67 -17.77
C ALA A 275 -9.34 -8.33 -19.15
N PHE A 276 -10.38 -8.40 -19.99
CA PHE A 276 -10.28 -8.96 -21.34
C PHE A 276 -9.45 -8.09 -22.28
N ASP A 277 -9.56 -6.77 -22.18
CA ASP A 277 -8.70 -5.81 -22.91
C ASP A 277 -7.23 -6.04 -22.56
N ALA A 278 -6.90 -6.22 -21.27
CA ALA A 278 -5.53 -6.47 -20.85
C ALA A 278 -4.95 -7.79 -21.41
N LEU A 279 -5.76 -8.87 -21.42
CA LEU A 279 -5.33 -10.17 -21.97
C LEU A 279 -5.21 -10.14 -23.49
N LEU A 280 -6.19 -9.56 -24.20
CA LEU A 280 -6.20 -9.48 -25.65
C LEU A 280 -5.08 -8.57 -26.18
N ASN A 281 -4.85 -7.43 -25.54
CA ASN A 281 -3.77 -6.52 -25.90
C ASN A 281 -2.41 -7.23 -25.75
N ASN A 282 -2.18 -7.97 -24.67
CA ASN A 282 -0.97 -8.78 -24.51
C ASN A 282 -0.84 -9.84 -25.61
N ALA A 283 -1.93 -10.56 -25.95
CA ALA A 283 -1.90 -11.56 -27.01
C ALA A 283 -1.49 -10.97 -28.38
N ILE A 284 -2.07 -9.82 -28.76
CA ILE A 284 -1.73 -9.12 -30.01
C ILE A 284 -0.25 -8.70 -29.99
N LYS A 285 0.16 -8.06 -28.91
CA LYS A 285 1.47 -7.43 -28.75
C LYS A 285 2.65 -8.41 -28.73
N PHE A 286 2.47 -9.60 -28.16
CA PHE A 286 3.51 -10.62 -28.07
C PHE A 286 3.47 -11.66 -29.20
N THR A 287 2.59 -11.45 -30.19
CA THR A 287 2.56 -12.25 -31.43
C THR A 287 3.57 -11.68 -32.43
N GLU A 288 4.84 -12.05 -32.27
CA GLU A 288 5.94 -11.63 -33.15
C GLU A 288 5.94 -12.32 -34.54
N PRO A 289 6.55 -11.70 -35.56
CA PRO A 289 6.69 -12.29 -36.88
C PRO A 289 7.78 -13.37 -36.89
N VAL A 290 7.38 -14.62 -36.70
CA VAL A 290 8.26 -15.79 -36.91
C VAL A 290 8.14 -16.24 -38.37
N ARG A 291 9.27 -16.52 -39.05
CA ARG A 291 9.25 -17.12 -40.39
C ARG A 291 8.45 -18.44 -40.34
N ASP A 292 7.50 -18.61 -41.26
CA ASP A 292 6.62 -19.78 -41.42
C ASP A 292 5.46 -19.96 -40.43
N ARG A 293 4.98 -18.90 -39.75
CA ARG A 293 3.71 -18.95 -39.00
C ARG A 293 2.82 -17.74 -39.27
N GLU A 294 1.52 -17.99 -39.40
CA GLU A 294 0.51 -16.94 -39.45
C GLU A 294 0.40 -16.26 -38.07
N ARG A 295 0.33 -14.93 -38.07
CA ARG A 295 0.16 -14.13 -36.85
C ARG A 295 -1.32 -14.17 -36.48
N LEU A 296 -1.67 -15.06 -35.54
CA LEU A 296 -3.05 -15.33 -35.21
C LEU A 296 -3.27 -15.19 -33.71
N VAL A 297 -4.29 -14.41 -33.36
CA VAL A 297 -4.88 -14.41 -32.03
C VAL A 297 -6.33 -14.87 -32.15
N GLN A 298 -6.65 -15.93 -31.41
CA GLN A 298 -7.97 -16.55 -31.39
C GLN A 298 -8.60 -16.37 -30.01
N VAL A 299 -9.82 -15.85 -29.98
CA VAL A 299 -10.63 -15.73 -28.76
C VAL A 299 -11.79 -16.71 -28.84
N THR A 300 -11.88 -17.62 -27.87
CA THR A 300 -12.90 -18.68 -27.84
C THR A 300 -13.72 -18.57 -26.56
N VAL A 301 -15.05 -18.57 -26.69
CA VAL A 301 -15.96 -18.66 -25.54
C VAL A 301 -16.50 -20.08 -25.46
N PHE A 302 -16.42 -20.68 -24.28
CA PHE A 302 -16.89 -22.03 -24.04
C PHE A 302 -17.56 -22.17 -22.68
N THR A 303 -18.21 -23.30 -22.45
CA THR A 303 -18.85 -23.62 -21.17
C THR A 303 -18.41 -25.00 -20.74
N GLN A 304 -17.92 -25.11 -19.51
CA GLN A 304 -17.43 -26.36 -18.95
C GLN A 304 -18.00 -26.55 -17.55
N GLY A 305 -18.91 -27.53 -17.39
CA GLY A 305 -19.54 -27.81 -16.11
C GLY A 305 -20.36 -26.61 -15.59
N ARG A 306 -19.95 -26.06 -14.45
CA ARG A 306 -20.54 -24.87 -13.82
C ARG A 306 -19.70 -23.61 -14.04
N GLU A 307 -18.84 -23.59 -15.05
CA GLU A 307 -17.99 -22.44 -15.37
C GLU A 307 -18.18 -22.03 -16.84
N VAL A 308 -18.15 -20.73 -17.09
CA VAL A 308 -18.07 -20.14 -18.44
C VAL A 308 -16.63 -19.66 -18.65
N GLY A 309 -16.05 -20.04 -19.78
CA GLY A 309 -14.66 -19.81 -20.10
C GLY A 309 -14.48 -18.85 -21.28
N VAL A 310 -13.49 -17.97 -21.19
CA VAL A 310 -12.99 -17.17 -22.32
C VAL A 310 -11.50 -17.44 -22.47
N ALA A 311 -11.10 -18.07 -23.57
CA ALA A 311 -9.71 -18.37 -23.90
C ALA A 311 -9.16 -17.37 -24.92
N PHE A 312 -8.04 -16.74 -24.59
CA PHE A 312 -7.24 -15.88 -25.46
C PHE A 312 -6.00 -16.66 -25.87
N SER A 313 -5.96 -17.14 -27.11
CA SER A 313 -4.87 -17.93 -27.67
C SER A 313 -4.05 -17.08 -28.63
N ASP A 314 -2.73 -17.07 -28.48
CA ASP A 314 -1.78 -16.44 -29.38
C ASP A 314 -0.82 -17.47 -29.99
N THR A 315 -0.25 -17.16 -31.15
CA THR A 315 0.80 -17.96 -31.81
C THR A 315 2.21 -17.39 -31.61
N GLY A 316 2.40 -16.59 -30.55
CA GLY A 316 3.60 -15.80 -30.28
C GLY A 316 4.77 -16.58 -29.67
N LEU A 317 5.64 -15.84 -28.97
CA LEU A 317 6.88 -16.39 -28.38
C LEU A 317 6.63 -17.40 -27.27
N GLY A 318 5.43 -17.43 -26.67
CA GLY A 318 5.18 -18.22 -25.47
C GLY A 318 5.98 -17.75 -24.26
N ILE A 319 5.72 -18.38 -23.12
CA ILE A 319 6.23 -18.00 -21.80
C ILE A 319 6.92 -19.23 -21.19
N PRO A 320 8.19 -19.12 -20.75
CA PRO A 320 8.88 -20.23 -20.10
C PRO A 320 8.22 -20.63 -18.78
N ALA A 321 8.27 -21.92 -18.44
CA ALA A 321 7.67 -22.48 -17.23
C ALA A 321 8.13 -21.79 -15.93
N ALA A 322 9.38 -21.33 -15.88
CA ALA A 322 9.93 -20.61 -14.73
C ALA A 322 9.25 -19.25 -14.45
N MET A 323 8.53 -18.70 -15.42
CA MET A 323 7.84 -17.41 -15.32
C MET A 323 6.34 -17.55 -15.09
N HIS A 324 5.75 -18.74 -15.25
CA HIS A 324 4.28 -18.94 -15.25
C HIS A 324 3.59 -18.40 -14.00
N GLU A 325 4.20 -18.54 -12.82
CA GLU A 325 3.64 -17.98 -11.57
C GLU A 325 3.93 -16.48 -11.44
N ARG A 326 5.10 -16.02 -11.87
CA ARG A 326 5.59 -14.65 -11.66
C ARG A 326 5.02 -13.63 -12.63
N ILE A 327 4.53 -14.03 -13.81
CA ILE A 327 3.97 -13.08 -14.79
C ILE A 327 2.75 -12.30 -14.29
N PHE A 328 2.10 -12.77 -13.21
CA PHE A 328 0.97 -12.09 -12.58
C PHE A 328 1.40 -11.17 -11.43
N ASP A 329 2.70 -11.17 -11.07
CA ASP A 329 3.23 -10.26 -10.07
C ASP A 329 3.42 -8.85 -10.66
N LEU A 330 3.31 -7.85 -9.79
CA LEU A 330 3.38 -6.44 -10.18
C LEU A 330 4.71 -6.12 -10.85
N PHE A 331 4.64 -5.57 -12.06
CA PHE A 331 5.78 -5.09 -12.85
C PHE A 331 6.78 -6.17 -13.27
N GLU A 332 6.40 -7.46 -13.20
CA GLU A 332 7.19 -8.53 -13.78
C GLU A 332 7.09 -8.51 -15.31
N GLN A 333 8.24 -8.65 -15.98
CA GLN A 333 8.35 -8.63 -17.44
C GLN A 333 9.31 -9.72 -17.91
N TYR A 334 8.91 -10.43 -18.96
CA TYR A 334 9.76 -11.39 -19.65
C TYR A 334 10.55 -10.69 -20.78
N ASN A 335 11.86 -10.97 -20.91
CA ASN A 335 12.78 -10.39 -21.90
C ASN A 335 12.97 -8.86 -21.89
N ARG A 336 13.17 -8.28 -20.69
CA ARG A 336 13.44 -6.84 -20.50
C ARG A 336 14.54 -6.26 -21.39
N SER A 337 15.56 -7.04 -21.74
CA SER A 337 16.73 -6.62 -22.53
C SER A 337 16.50 -6.55 -24.06
N LEU A 338 15.45 -7.21 -24.57
CA LEU A 338 15.11 -7.24 -26.00
C LEU A 338 13.83 -6.43 -26.31
N MET A 339 12.98 -6.20 -25.29
CA MET A 339 11.63 -5.66 -25.42
C MET A 339 11.38 -4.47 -24.47
N GLU A 340 12.34 -3.56 -24.29
CA GLU A 340 12.19 -2.32 -23.47
C GLU A 340 10.99 -1.45 -23.88
N GLN A 341 10.35 -1.72 -25.03
CA GLN A 341 9.27 -0.91 -25.57
C GLN A 341 7.88 -1.17 -24.97
N GLN A 342 7.73 -2.17 -24.09
CA GLN A 342 6.46 -2.89 -24.01
C GLN A 342 5.81 -2.93 -22.61
N GLY A 343 5.21 -1.81 -22.18
CA GLY A 343 4.21 -1.74 -21.09
C GLY A 343 4.77 -1.89 -19.67
N ALA A 344 4.00 -1.55 -18.64
CA ALA A 344 4.48 -1.49 -17.25
C ALA A 344 4.52 -2.86 -16.53
N GLY A 345 4.07 -3.96 -17.14
CA GLY A 345 3.98 -5.28 -16.48
C GLY A 345 2.88 -5.39 -15.41
N ILE A 346 1.83 -4.55 -15.49
CA ILE A 346 0.75 -4.48 -14.48
C ILE A 346 -0.57 -5.08 -15.01
N GLY A 347 -0.72 -5.19 -16.33
CA GLY A 347 -1.98 -5.59 -16.97
C GLY A 347 -2.48 -6.99 -16.57
N LEU A 348 -1.58 -7.98 -16.47
CA LEU A 348 -1.94 -9.34 -16.05
C LEU A 348 -2.33 -9.40 -14.58
N THR A 349 -1.65 -8.64 -13.71
CA THR A 349 -2.03 -8.52 -12.29
C THR A 349 -3.43 -7.95 -12.16
N ILE A 350 -3.73 -6.84 -12.83
CA ILE A 350 -5.06 -6.22 -12.80
C ILE A 350 -6.12 -7.18 -13.34
N ALA A 351 -5.84 -7.87 -14.46
CA ALA A 351 -6.77 -8.84 -15.02
C ALA A 351 -7.06 -9.98 -14.05
N ARG A 352 -6.03 -10.54 -13.39
CA ARG A 352 -6.20 -11.60 -12.38
C ARG A 352 -7.06 -11.10 -11.22
N ASP A 353 -6.71 -9.97 -10.63
CA ASP A 353 -7.39 -9.46 -9.44
C ASP A 353 -8.86 -9.10 -9.76
N LEU A 354 -9.15 -8.55 -10.96
CA LEU A 354 -10.53 -8.30 -11.42
C LEU A 354 -11.31 -9.60 -11.64
N VAL A 355 -10.69 -10.64 -12.19
CA VAL A 355 -11.31 -11.96 -12.37
C VAL A 355 -11.58 -12.63 -11.02
N GLU A 356 -10.66 -12.52 -10.06
CA GLU A 356 -10.82 -13.03 -8.70
C GLU A 356 -11.99 -12.35 -7.96
N LEU A 357 -12.23 -11.05 -8.18
CA LEU A 357 -13.43 -10.36 -7.67
C LEU A 357 -14.74 -10.96 -8.21
N HIS A 358 -14.69 -11.60 -9.38
CA HIS A 358 -15.82 -12.35 -9.95
C HIS A 358 -15.85 -13.82 -9.49
N HIS A 359 -15.04 -14.19 -8.50
CA HIS A 359 -14.81 -15.56 -8.05
C HIS A 359 -14.31 -16.49 -9.18
N GLY A 360 -13.68 -15.91 -10.20
CA GLY A 360 -13.07 -16.63 -11.31
C GLY A 360 -11.59 -16.91 -11.08
N ARG A 361 -10.97 -17.56 -12.06
CA ARG A 361 -9.52 -17.78 -12.12
C ARG A 361 -8.99 -17.65 -13.53
N ILE A 362 -7.73 -17.29 -13.68
CA ILE A 362 -7.02 -17.28 -14.96
C ILE A 362 -6.07 -18.49 -14.99
N LEU A 363 -6.20 -19.33 -16.02
CA LEU A 363 -5.28 -20.42 -16.29
C LEU A 363 -4.33 -20.02 -17.42
N LEU A 364 -3.05 -20.37 -17.27
CA LEU A 364 -2.05 -20.19 -18.31
C LEU A 364 -1.64 -21.57 -18.86
N GLN A 365 -1.67 -21.70 -20.17
CA GLN A 365 -0.99 -22.78 -20.89
C GLN A 365 -0.06 -22.14 -21.91
N SER A 366 1.24 -22.29 -21.74
CA SER A 366 2.20 -21.64 -22.63
C SER A 366 3.47 -22.48 -22.76
N GLU A 367 4.01 -22.52 -23.98
CA GLU A 367 5.26 -23.19 -24.28
C GLU A 367 6.11 -22.29 -25.17
N GLU A 368 7.40 -22.19 -24.87
CA GLU A 368 8.31 -21.29 -25.58
C GLU A 368 8.34 -21.62 -27.09
N ASN A 369 8.20 -20.57 -27.90
CA ASN A 369 8.04 -20.58 -29.35
C ASN A 369 6.83 -21.37 -29.87
N LYS A 370 5.77 -21.54 -29.08
CA LYS A 370 4.50 -22.16 -29.51
C LYS A 370 3.26 -21.32 -29.21
N GLY A 371 3.45 -20.16 -28.58
CA GLY A 371 2.38 -19.25 -28.18
C GLY A 371 1.85 -19.52 -26.77
N SER A 372 0.86 -18.74 -26.36
CA SER A 372 0.22 -18.86 -25.05
C SER A 372 -1.30 -18.92 -25.18
N VAL A 373 -1.93 -19.53 -24.17
CA VAL A 373 -3.36 -19.55 -23.99
C VAL A 373 -3.66 -19.09 -22.57
N PHE A 374 -4.28 -17.93 -22.47
CA PHE A 374 -4.83 -17.42 -21.21
C PHE A 374 -6.32 -17.72 -21.17
N THR A 375 -6.75 -18.51 -20.19
CA THR A 375 -8.14 -18.93 -20.05
C THR A 375 -8.75 -18.32 -18.79
N VAL A 376 -9.68 -17.41 -18.95
CA VAL A 376 -10.49 -16.87 -17.86
C VAL A 376 -11.66 -17.82 -17.62
N LEU A 377 -11.79 -18.35 -16.40
CA LEU A 377 -12.91 -19.18 -15.98
C LEU A 377 -13.75 -18.42 -14.95
N LEU A 378 -15.04 -18.25 -15.23
CA LEU A 378 -16.00 -17.57 -14.37
C LEU A 378 -17.09 -18.55 -13.91
N PRO A 379 -17.49 -18.56 -12.64
CA PRO A 379 -18.53 -19.45 -12.14
C PRO A 379 -19.92 -19.04 -12.66
N ILE A 380 -20.67 -20.03 -13.15
CA ILE A 380 -22.07 -19.90 -13.53
C ILE A 380 -22.91 -20.22 -12.30
N TYR A 381 -23.43 -19.18 -11.65
CA TYR A 381 -24.39 -19.35 -10.58
C TYR A 381 -25.71 -19.87 -11.16
N ALA A 382 -25.96 -21.17 -10.98
CA ALA A 382 -27.23 -21.79 -11.35
C ALA A 382 -28.35 -21.14 -10.54
N SER A 383 -29.41 -20.71 -11.22
CA SER A 383 -30.55 -20.05 -10.59
C SER A 383 -31.31 -20.99 -9.64
N GLU A 384 -31.01 -20.92 -8.35
CA GLU A 384 -32.01 -20.92 -7.28
C GLU A 384 -31.58 -19.87 -6.25
N GLY A 385 -32.26 -18.72 -6.33
CA GLY A 385 -31.97 -17.52 -5.56
C GLY A 385 -31.20 -16.48 -6.38
N GLU A 386 -31.75 -15.27 -6.46
CA GLU A 386 -30.87 -14.11 -6.23
C GLU A 386 -29.91 -14.48 -5.08
N PRO A 387 -28.60 -14.16 -5.10
CA PRO A 387 -27.97 -13.85 -3.82
C PRO A 387 -28.88 -12.76 -3.30
N PRO A 388 -29.69 -13.02 -2.24
CA PRO A 388 -30.95 -12.35 -2.02
C PRO A 388 -30.73 -10.89 -2.34
N ALA A 389 -31.52 -10.27 -3.23
CA ALA A 389 -31.52 -8.81 -3.31
C ALA A 389 -31.66 -8.40 -1.86
N ARG A 390 -30.54 -7.94 -1.26
CA ARG A 390 -30.33 -8.17 0.17
C ARG A 390 -31.61 -7.68 0.81
N PRO A 391 -32.41 -8.51 1.52
CA PRO A 391 -33.22 -7.89 2.55
C PRO A 391 -32.22 -7.02 3.27
N ALA A 392 -32.55 -5.75 3.50
CA ALA A 392 -31.67 -4.77 4.12
C ALA A 392 -31.25 -5.24 5.53
N ASN A 393 -30.44 -6.29 5.58
CA ASN A 393 -29.90 -7.04 6.68
C ASN A 393 -28.40 -6.94 6.44
N ASN A 394 -27.80 -6.06 7.21
CA ASN A 394 -26.38 -5.72 7.26
C ASN A 394 -25.49 -6.92 7.72
N ARG A 395 -25.76 -8.16 7.30
CA ARG A 395 -24.97 -9.33 7.72
C ARG A 395 -23.70 -9.50 6.88
N ILE A 396 -22.61 -9.88 7.53
CA ILE A 396 -21.25 -9.97 6.97
C ILE A 396 -20.96 -11.42 6.57
N PRO A 397 -20.53 -11.74 5.34
CA PRO A 397 -20.21 -13.12 4.96
C PRO A 397 -18.95 -13.62 5.69
N ALA A 398 -18.93 -14.88 6.14
CA ALA A 398 -17.77 -15.51 6.74
C ALA A 398 -17.72 -17.03 6.47
N THR A 399 -16.55 -17.58 6.19
CA THR A 399 -16.33 -19.02 5.93
C THR A 399 -15.68 -19.70 7.13
N LEU A 400 -16.25 -20.81 7.59
CA LEU A 400 -15.71 -21.60 8.70
C LEU A 400 -15.23 -22.96 8.20
N LEU A 401 -14.13 -23.46 8.75
CA LEU A 401 -13.70 -24.85 8.59
C LEU A 401 -13.89 -25.61 9.91
N LEU A 402 -14.76 -26.61 9.89
CA LEU A 402 -14.99 -27.54 11.00
C LEU A 402 -14.19 -28.82 10.78
N VAL A 403 -13.43 -29.25 11.78
CA VAL A 403 -12.62 -30.48 11.74
C VAL A 403 -12.97 -31.34 12.95
N GLU A 404 -13.63 -32.47 12.71
CA GLU A 404 -14.13 -33.36 13.78
C GLU A 404 -14.25 -34.79 13.21
N ASP A 405 -13.74 -35.78 13.94
CA ASP A 405 -13.64 -37.17 13.44
C ASP A 405 -14.94 -37.97 13.59
N GLU A 406 -15.79 -37.58 14.54
CA GLU A 406 -17.13 -38.14 14.68
C GLU A 406 -18.14 -37.39 13.79
N GLU A 407 -18.53 -38.00 12.66
CA GLU A 407 -19.44 -37.40 11.65
C GLU A 407 -20.74 -36.85 12.26
N ASN A 408 -21.33 -37.51 13.26
CA ASN A 408 -22.56 -37.04 13.90
C ASN A 408 -22.35 -35.71 14.65
N LEU A 409 -21.19 -35.54 15.30
CA LEU A 409 -20.84 -34.29 15.97
C LEU A 409 -20.50 -33.20 14.95
N LEU A 410 -19.77 -33.56 13.89
CA LEU A 410 -19.40 -32.67 12.80
C LEU A 410 -20.64 -32.06 12.12
N TYR A 411 -21.57 -32.90 11.65
CA TYR A 411 -22.78 -32.44 10.97
C TYR A 411 -23.75 -31.74 11.92
N GLY A 412 -23.87 -32.22 13.17
CA GLY A 412 -24.70 -31.54 14.18
C GLY A 412 -24.21 -30.13 14.51
N LEU A 413 -22.88 -29.93 14.56
CA LEU A 413 -22.27 -28.62 14.74
C LEU A 413 -22.42 -27.74 13.49
N ALA A 414 -22.25 -28.33 12.30
CA ALA A 414 -22.45 -27.63 11.04
C ALA A 414 -23.89 -27.10 10.91
N ASP A 415 -24.89 -27.93 11.15
CA ASP A 415 -26.31 -27.55 11.10
C ASP A 415 -26.62 -26.42 12.09
N LEU A 416 -26.09 -26.50 13.31
CA LEU A 416 -26.24 -25.48 14.33
C LEU A 416 -25.66 -24.12 13.90
N LEU A 417 -24.51 -24.12 13.23
CA LEU A 417 -23.87 -22.90 12.73
C LEU A 417 -24.57 -22.37 11.47
N MET A 418 -25.10 -23.23 10.61
CA MET A 418 -25.88 -22.82 9.42
C MET A 418 -27.23 -22.21 9.80
N LEU A 419 -27.84 -22.65 10.91
CA LEU A 419 -29.08 -22.09 11.44
C LEU A 419 -28.87 -20.80 12.26
N PHE A 420 -27.63 -20.33 12.41
CA PHE A 420 -27.32 -19.16 13.21
C PHE A 420 -27.80 -17.85 12.55
N GLU A 421 -28.77 -17.19 13.17
CA GLU A 421 -29.27 -15.88 12.75
C GLU A 421 -28.49 -14.71 13.40
N GLY A 422 -27.16 -14.74 13.35
CA GLY A 422 -26.28 -13.72 13.96
C GLY A 422 -25.95 -12.52 13.07
N ARG A 423 -24.85 -11.80 13.35
CA ARG A 423 -24.32 -10.75 12.45
C ARG A 423 -23.66 -11.29 11.19
N TYR A 424 -23.29 -12.57 11.18
CA TYR A 424 -22.56 -13.19 10.08
C TYR A 424 -23.44 -14.13 9.25
N ASP A 425 -23.16 -14.20 7.96
CA ASP A 425 -23.71 -15.18 7.03
C ASP A 425 -22.65 -16.28 6.83
N LEU A 426 -22.84 -17.43 7.47
CA LEU A 426 -21.79 -18.45 7.64
C LEU A 426 -21.81 -19.49 6.52
N HIS A 427 -20.68 -19.63 5.82
CA HIS A 427 -20.43 -20.72 4.89
C HIS A 427 -19.56 -21.80 5.56
N ILE A 428 -20.07 -23.02 5.70
CA ILE A 428 -19.41 -24.08 6.46
C ILE A 428 -18.68 -25.06 5.54
N LEU A 429 -17.39 -25.25 5.76
CA LEU A 429 -16.55 -26.32 5.22
C LEU A 429 -16.32 -27.36 6.32
N THR A 430 -16.26 -28.64 5.95
CA THR A 430 -16.15 -29.75 6.91
C THR A 430 -15.01 -30.69 6.54
N ALA A 431 -14.28 -31.19 7.54
CA ALA A 431 -13.25 -32.21 7.43
C ALA A 431 -13.33 -33.19 8.60
N THR A 432 -12.88 -34.43 8.38
CA THR A 432 -12.94 -35.52 9.37
C THR A 432 -11.63 -35.73 10.15
N ASN A 433 -10.56 -35.03 9.78
CA ASN A 433 -9.26 -35.10 10.46
C ASN A 433 -8.39 -33.91 10.04
N GLY A 434 -7.28 -33.68 10.76
CA GLY A 434 -6.39 -32.55 10.50
C GLY A 434 -5.75 -32.56 9.10
N ARG A 435 -5.58 -33.73 8.46
CA ARG A 435 -4.97 -33.84 7.14
C ARG A 435 -5.93 -33.41 6.03
N GLU A 436 -7.18 -33.86 6.09
CA GLU A 436 -8.24 -33.38 5.21
C GLU A 436 -8.47 -31.87 5.40
N GLY A 437 -8.38 -31.37 6.63
CA GLY A 437 -8.40 -29.94 6.92
C GLY A 437 -7.29 -29.17 6.19
N LEU A 438 -6.06 -29.69 6.15
CA LEU A 438 -4.95 -29.09 5.39
C LEU A 438 -5.20 -29.09 3.88
N ASP A 439 -5.80 -30.16 3.33
CA ASP A 439 -6.12 -30.24 1.90
C ASP A 439 -7.18 -29.20 1.50
N ILE A 440 -8.14 -28.92 2.39
CA ILE A 440 -9.11 -27.82 2.20
C ILE A 440 -8.41 -26.46 2.24
N LEU A 441 -7.50 -26.23 3.20
CA LEU A 441 -6.75 -24.97 3.35
C LEU A 441 -5.88 -24.59 2.15
N GLN A 442 -5.55 -25.55 1.27
CA GLN A 442 -4.83 -25.26 0.03
C GLN A 442 -5.71 -24.57 -1.02
N ASN A 443 -7.01 -24.85 -1.02
CA ASN A 443 -7.95 -24.37 -2.04
C ASN A 443 -8.89 -23.28 -1.52
N TYR A 444 -9.11 -23.23 -0.20
CA TYR A 444 -10.03 -22.31 0.45
C TYR A 444 -9.37 -21.69 1.69
N GLN A 445 -9.50 -20.37 1.87
CA GLN A 445 -9.08 -19.70 3.10
C GLN A 445 -10.29 -19.40 3.99
N PRO A 446 -10.53 -20.19 5.04
CA PRO A 446 -11.59 -19.93 6.00
C PRO A 446 -11.22 -18.73 6.89
N ASP A 447 -12.24 -17.99 7.31
CA ASP A 447 -12.15 -16.88 8.28
C ASP A 447 -12.01 -17.39 9.72
N LEU A 448 -12.33 -18.67 9.98
CA LEU A 448 -12.21 -19.32 11.29
C LEU A 448 -12.11 -20.85 11.17
N ILE A 449 -11.22 -21.46 11.96
CA ILE A 449 -11.11 -22.92 12.09
C ILE A 449 -11.61 -23.35 13.47
N ILE A 450 -12.47 -24.38 13.50
CA ILE A 450 -12.88 -25.08 14.71
C ILE A 450 -12.45 -26.54 14.55
N SER A 451 -11.60 -27.04 15.44
CA SER A 451 -11.07 -28.40 15.35
C SER A 451 -11.25 -29.14 16.66
N ASP A 452 -11.54 -30.43 16.61
CA ASP A 452 -11.30 -31.30 17.76
C ASP A 452 -9.80 -31.48 18.01
N ILE A 453 -9.44 -31.80 19.24
CA ILE A 453 -8.06 -32.11 19.63
C ILE A 453 -7.75 -33.57 19.30
N MET A 454 -8.63 -34.49 19.66
CA MET A 454 -8.37 -35.93 19.63
C MET A 454 -8.95 -36.54 18.36
N MET A 455 -8.18 -36.50 17.27
CA MET A 455 -8.60 -37.04 15.97
C MET A 455 -7.58 -38.05 15.43
N PRO A 456 -8.00 -39.06 14.64
CA PRO A 456 -7.11 -40.01 14.00
C PRO A 456 -6.28 -39.35 12.90
N GLN A 457 -5.19 -40.02 12.53
CA GLN A 457 -4.20 -39.62 11.50
C GLN A 457 -3.37 -38.37 11.84
N MET A 458 -4.03 -37.25 12.12
CA MET A 458 -3.42 -36.00 12.52
C MET A 458 -4.28 -35.36 13.61
N ASP A 459 -3.70 -35.25 14.80
CA ASP A 459 -4.38 -34.63 15.94
C ASP A 459 -4.48 -33.10 15.78
N GLY A 460 -5.36 -32.48 16.56
CA GLY A 460 -5.61 -31.04 16.47
C GLY A 460 -4.37 -30.17 16.77
N TYR A 461 -3.44 -30.65 17.61
CA TYR A 461 -2.21 -29.92 17.94
C TYR A 461 -1.21 -29.93 16.77
N GLN A 462 -1.03 -31.08 16.12
CA GLN A 462 -0.23 -31.22 14.91
C GLN A 462 -0.82 -30.36 13.80
N PHE A 463 -2.14 -30.40 13.63
CA PHE A 463 -2.84 -29.57 12.64
C PHE A 463 -2.62 -28.07 12.89
N LEU A 464 -2.83 -27.60 14.13
CA LEU A 464 -2.55 -26.21 14.51
C LEU A 464 -1.08 -25.85 14.25
N GLN A 465 -0.13 -26.71 14.61
CA GLN A 465 1.28 -26.43 14.39
C GLN A 465 1.58 -26.21 12.91
N THR A 466 1.08 -27.09 12.03
CA THR A 466 1.26 -26.94 10.58
C THR A 466 0.57 -25.66 10.05
N VAL A 467 -0.62 -25.33 10.55
CA VAL A 467 -1.32 -24.08 10.21
C VAL A 467 -0.51 -22.86 10.63
N ARG A 468 0.16 -22.92 11.79
CA ARG A 468 0.97 -21.81 12.32
C ARG A 468 2.36 -21.70 11.69
N GLU A 469 2.90 -22.78 11.14
CA GLU A 469 4.15 -22.79 10.38
C GLU A 469 4.00 -22.19 8.98
N ASN A 470 2.79 -22.19 8.40
CA ASN A 470 2.53 -21.58 7.10
C ASN A 470 2.23 -20.07 7.21
N PRO A 471 3.03 -19.19 6.56
CA PRO A 471 2.80 -17.74 6.58
C PRO A 471 1.42 -17.30 6.09
N HIS A 472 0.80 -18.07 5.19
CA HIS A 472 -0.51 -17.73 4.63
C HIS A 472 -1.68 -18.09 5.55
N TRP A 473 -1.50 -19.00 6.51
CA TRP A 473 -2.59 -19.47 7.39
C TRP A 473 -2.39 -19.09 8.85
N VAL A 474 -1.21 -18.56 9.20
CA VAL A 474 -0.85 -18.19 10.57
C VAL A 474 -1.81 -17.19 11.23
N HIS A 475 -2.52 -16.40 10.42
CA HIS A 475 -3.45 -15.36 10.86
C HIS A 475 -4.89 -15.86 11.04
N ILE A 476 -5.21 -17.08 10.60
CA ILE A 476 -6.56 -17.63 10.70
C ILE A 476 -6.84 -17.98 12.18
N PRO A 477 -7.93 -17.45 12.77
CA PRO A 477 -8.28 -17.76 14.15
C PRO A 477 -8.64 -19.24 14.29
N PHE A 478 -8.32 -19.81 15.45
CA PHE A 478 -8.39 -21.25 15.67
C PHE A 478 -8.98 -21.57 17.05
N ILE A 479 -10.09 -22.30 17.06
CA ILE A 479 -10.81 -22.75 18.26
C ILE A 479 -10.66 -24.27 18.39
N PHE A 480 -10.31 -24.73 19.59
CA PHE A 480 -10.34 -26.16 19.90
C PHE A 480 -11.63 -26.60 20.56
N LEU A 481 -12.13 -27.78 20.19
CA LEU A 481 -13.10 -28.54 20.96
C LEU A 481 -12.34 -29.51 21.89
N THR A 482 -12.72 -29.63 23.17
CA THR A 482 -12.00 -30.45 24.16
C THR A 482 -12.93 -31.12 25.16
N ALA A 483 -12.64 -32.32 25.64
CA ALA A 483 -13.39 -32.96 26.73
C ALA A 483 -12.97 -32.41 28.11
N LYS A 484 -13.93 -32.33 29.05
CA LYS A 484 -13.70 -31.80 30.41
C LYS A 484 -12.67 -32.65 31.19
N GLY A 485 -11.45 -32.15 31.45
CA GLY A 485 -10.54 -32.84 32.39
C GLY A 485 -9.04 -32.49 32.39
N GLU A 486 -8.46 -31.94 31.32
CA GLU A 486 -7.00 -31.92 31.21
C GLU A 486 -6.42 -30.50 31.38
N LYS A 487 -6.18 -30.09 32.63
CA LYS A 487 -5.51 -28.83 32.97
C LYS A 487 -4.10 -28.66 32.36
N GLN A 488 -3.48 -29.73 31.87
CA GLN A 488 -2.19 -29.69 31.18
C GLN A 488 -2.32 -29.30 29.69
N ASP A 489 -3.47 -29.53 29.08
CA ASP A 489 -3.74 -29.27 27.65
C ASP A 489 -4.06 -27.80 27.38
N GLU A 490 -4.77 -27.13 28.29
CA GLU A 490 -5.00 -25.67 28.22
C GLU A 490 -3.66 -24.90 28.26
N TYR A 491 -2.69 -25.34 29.07
CA TYR A 491 -1.39 -24.68 29.19
C TYR A 491 -0.50 -24.90 27.95
N LYS A 492 -0.49 -26.12 27.38
CA LYS A 492 0.23 -26.43 26.14
C LYS A 492 -0.30 -25.65 24.94
N GLY A 493 -1.62 -25.67 24.70
CA GLY A 493 -2.14 -24.97 23.53
C GLY A 493 -2.20 -23.44 23.70
N ARG A 494 -2.27 -22.90 24.93
CA ARG A 494 -2.04 -21.46 25.15
C ARG A 494 -0.65 -21.02 24.72
N ARG A 495 0.39 -21.85 24.92
CA ARG A 495 1.76 -21.58 24.43
C ARG A 495 1.90 -21.74 22.91
N LEU A 496 1.13 -22.64 22.30
CA LEU A 496 1.15 -22.92 20.85
C LEU A 496 0.30 -21.95 20.00
N GLY A 497 -0.43 -21.01 20.62
CA GLY A 497 -1.15 -19.97 19.87
C GLY A 497 -2.61 -20.28 19.56
N VAL A 498 -3.23 -21.19 20.32
CA VAL A 498 -4.69 -21.38 20.32
C VAL A 498 -5.35 -20.12 20.85
N GLU A 499 -6.40 -19.69 20.17
CA GLU A 499 -7.14 -18.50 20.54
C GLU A 499 -8.20 -18.76 21.62
N GLU A 500 -8.87 -19.92 21.57
CA GLU A 500 -9.93 -20.29 22.50
C GLU A 500 -10.24 -21.80 22.51
N TYR A 501 -10.93 -22.26 23.57
CA TYR A 501 -11.37 -23.65 23.75
C TYR A 501 -12.85 -23.74 24.12
N ILE A 502 -13.56 -24.66 23.48
CA ILE A 502 -14.93 -25.07 23.78
C ILE A 502 -14.87 -26.44 24.46
N ILE A 503 -15.51 -26.56 25.63
CA ILE A 503 -15.52 -27.81 26.38
C ILE A 503 -16.76 -28.63 25.99
N LYS A 504 -16.59 -29.88 25.57
CA LYS A 504 -17.64 -30.86 25.32
C LYS A 504 -18.10 -31.50 26.66
N PRO A 505 -19.42 -31.72 26.88
CA PRO A 505 -20.53 -31.26 26.06
C PRO A 505 -20.73 -29.73 26.20
N TYR A 506 -21.01 -29.07 25.08
CA TYR A 506 -21.20 -27.61 25.00
C TYR A 506 -22.67 -27.24 24.84
N GLU A 507 -23.05 -26.05 25.28
CA GLU A 507 -24.36 -25.49 24.98
C GLU A 507 -24.32 -24.78 23.61
N PRO A 508 -25.35 -24.96 22.75
CA PRO A 508 -25.42 -24.34 21.43
C PRO A 508 -25.10 -22.84 21.41
N ASP A 509 -25.72 -22.07 22.31
CA ASP A 509 -25.55 -20.63 22.39
C ASP A 509 -24.11 -20.20 22.70
N ASP A 510 -23.32 -21.04 23.38
CA ASP A 510 -21.95 -20.70 23.72
C ASP A 510 -21.04 -20.77 22.51
N VAL A 511 -21.22 -21.81 21.68
CA VAL A 511 -20.48 -21.98 20.43
C VAL A 511 -20.76 -20.81 19.50
N LEU A 512 -22.04 -20.46 19.33
CA LEU A 512 -22.48 -19.40 18.44
C LEU A 512 -21.89 -18.03 18.81
N LYS A 513 -21.95 -17.67 20.10
CA LYS A 513 -21.39 -16.41 20.59
C LYS A 513 -19.86 -16.36 20.47
N LEU A 514 -19.18 -17.49 20.70
CA LEU A 514 -17.73 -17.58 20.58
C LEU A 514 -17.28 -17.38 19.13
N VAL A 515 -17.98 -18.03 18.19
CA VAL A 515 -17.77 -17.88 16.75
C VAL A 515 -17.96 -16.42 16.35
N GLU A 516 -19.09 -15.82 16.73
CA GLU A 516 -19.38 -14.42 16.40
C GLU A 516 -18.31 -13.46 16.92
N LYS A 517 -17.86 -13.64 18.17
CA LYS A 517 -16.77 -12.86 18.77
C LYS A 517 -15.45 -13.01 17.99
N ARG A 518 -15.11 -14.22 17.55
CA ARG A 518 -13.84 -14.46 16.85
C ARG A 518 -13.85 -13.88 15.46
N LEU A 519 -14.97 -13.97 14.76
CA LEU A 519 -15.18 -13.31 13.49
C LEU A 519 -15.09 -11.78 13.64
N ASP A 520 -15.72 -11.19 14.67
CA ASP A 520 -15.61 -9.76 14.96
C ASP A 520 -14.16 -9.29 15.07
N LYS A 521 -13.35 -9.99 15.89
CA LYS A 521 -11.93 -9.65 16.05
C LYS A 521 -11.15 -9.85 14.76
N HIS A 522 -11.43 -10.91 14.01
CA HIS A 522 -10.78 -11.19 12.74
C HIS A 522 -11.03 -10.07 11.73
N PHE A 523 -12.30 -9.71 11.51
CA PHE A 523 -12.67 -8.65 10.58
C PHE A 523 -12.22 -7.26 11.04
N GLN A 524 -12.26 -6.95 12.34
CA GLN A 524 -11.69 -5.70 12.87
C GLN A 524 -10.18 -5.61 12.63
N SER A 525 -9.44 -6.70 12.85
CA SER A 525 -8.00 -6.74 12.58
C SER A 525 -7.69 -6.56 11.09
N GLN A 526 -8.49 -7.14 10.21
CA GLN A 526 -8.38 -6.91 8.76
C GLN A 526 -8.70 -5.45 8.41
N GLN A 527 -9.73 -4.87 9.00
CA GLN A 527 -10.16 -3.50 8.73
C GLN A 527 -9.14 -2.45 9.20
N LEU A 528 -8.47 -2.67 10.33
CA LEU A 528 -7.35 -1.84 10.80
C LEU A 528 -6.13 -1.94 9.89
N ALA A 529 -5.81 -3.13 9.37
CA ALA A 529 -4.76 -3.28 8.37
C ALA A 529 -5.10 -2.55 7.05
N GLN A 530 -6.39 -2.46 6.72
CA GLN A 530 -6.89 -1.72 5.56
C GLN A 530 -6.83 -0.20 5.76
N ALA A 531 -6.99 0.29 7.00
CA ALA A 531 -6.85 1.70 7.34
C ALA A 531 -5.40 2.21 7.19
N ASP A 532 -4.40 1.43 7.60
CA ASP A 532 -2.98 1.76 7.38
C ASP A 532 -2.65 1.84 5.87
N PHE A 533 -3.31 1.01 5.06
CA PHE A 533 -3.20 1.06 3.60
C PHE A 533 -3.87 2.31 3.01
N GLU A 534 -4.98 2.78 3.59
CA GLU A 534 -5.65 4.04 3.18
C GLU A 534 -4.78 5.29 3.42
N GLU A 535 -3.91 5.28 4.43
CA GLU A 535 -2.95 6.36 4.68
C GLU A 535 -1.82 6.38 3.63
N LEU A 536 -1.26 5.20 3.31
CA LEU A 536 -0.30 5.04 2.21
C LEU A 536 -0.92 5.48 0.87
N LYS A 537 -2.18 5.08 0.65
CA LYS A 537 -2.98 5.44 -0.51
C LYS A 537 -3.19 6.95 -0.63
N ARG A 538 -3.53 7.65 0.45
CA ARG A 538 -3.75 9.11 0.39
C ARG A 538 -2.47 9.84 0.01
N GLY A 539 -1.32 9.40 0.54
CA GLY A 539 -0.02 9.96 0.18
C GLY A 539 0.36 9.75 -1.28
N ILE A 540 0.27 8.51 -1.77
CA ILE A 540 0.66 8.18 -3.15
C ILE A 540 -0.34 8.72 -4.16
N LEU A 541 -1.65 8.62 -3.91
CA LEU A 541 -2.67 9.16 -4.83
C LEU A 541 -2.56 10.67 -4.93
N ASN A 542 -2.37 11.42 -3.83
CA ASN A 542 -2.23 12.87 -3.90
C ASN A 542 -1.01 13.28 -4.74
N LEU A 543 0.13 12.60 -4.55
CA LEU A 543 1.38 12.86 -5.26
C LEU A 543 1.28 12.49 -6.76
N VAL A 544 0.60 11.39 -7.10
CA VAL A 544 0.56 10.87 -8.47
C VAL A 544 -0.61 11.41 -9.31
N THR A 545 -1.82 11.55 -8.74
CA THR A 545 -3.03 11.82 -9.54
C THR A 545 -3.21 13.26 -9.97
N ARG A 546 -2.94 14.25 -9.09
CA ARG A 546 -3.18 15.67 -9.43
C ARG A 546 -1.94 16.34 -10.01
N GLU A 547 -0.77 16.08 -9.44
CA GLU A 547 0.47 16.77 -9.82
C GLU A 547 1.01 16.28 -11.17
N MET A 548 0.96 14.97 -11.46
CA MET A 548 1.53 14.42 -12.70
C MET A 548 0.59 14.51 -13.90
N MET A 549 -0.73 14.34 -13.71
CA MET A 549 -1.69 14.28 -14.82
C MET A 549 -1.85 15.62 -15.56
N GLN A 550 -1.75 16.74 -14.85
CA GLN A 550 -1.89 18.07 -15.45
C GLN A 550 -0.78 18.39 -16.48
N PRO A 551 0.52 18.30 -16.14
CA PRO A 551 1.58 18.54 -17.12
C PRO A 551 1.60 17.47 -18.21
N LEU A 552 1.26 16.21 -17.90
CA LEU A 552 1.16 15.13 -18.89
C LEU A 552 0.09 15.40 -19.96
N THR A 553 -1.08 15.87 -19.53
CA THR A 553 -2.17 16.26 -20.42
C THR A 553 -1.74 17.47 -21.28
N ALA A 554 -1.05 18.44 -20.68
CA ALA A 554 -0.55 19.61 -21.40
C ALA A 554 0.45 19.22 -22.50
N VAL A 555 1.48 18.42 -22.19
CA VAL A 555 2.44 17.93 -23.18
C VAL A 555 1.71 17.18 -24.30
N ASN A 556 0.85 16.22 -23.95
CA ASN A 556 0.15 15.42 -24.95
C ASN A 556 -0.73 16.26 -25.90
N VAL A 557 -1.48 17.23 -25.36
CA VAL A 557 -2.32 18.13 -26.18
C VAL A 557 -1.48 18.98 -27.13
N HIS A 558 -0.37 19.56 -26.65
CA HIS A 558 0.47 20.41 -27.50
C HIS A 558 1.30 19.61 -28.51
N THR A 559 1.72 18.39 -28.18
CA THR A 559 2.39 17.49 -29.12
C THR A 559 1.45 17.05 -30.24
N LEU A 560 0.19 16.71 -29.91
CA LEU A 560 -0.85 16.39 -30.91
C LEU A 560 -1.19 17.59 -31.79
N LYS A 561 -1.27 18.80 -31.21
CA LYS A 561 -1.48 20.04 -31.99
C LYS A 561 -0.36 20.26 -33.00
N LEU A 562 0.90 20.13 -32.58
CA LEU A 562 2.04 20.23 -33.50
C LEU A 562 1.98 19.15 -34.59
N ALA A 563 1.67 17.90 -34.23
CA ALA A 563 1.55 16.82 -35.21
C ALA A 563 0.44 17.08 -36.25
N GLN A 564 -0.68 17.69 -35.85
CA GLN A 564 -1.81 18.03 -36.75
C GLN A 564 -1.58 19.32 -37.55
N GLY A 565 -0.96 20.33 -36.94
CA GLY A 565 -0.66 21.63 -37.56
C GLY A 565 0.37 21.56 -38.67
N LEU A 566 1.22 20.54 -38.68
CA LEU A 566 2.28 20.33 -39.67
C LEU A 566 1.77 19.81 -41.03
N ASP A 567 0.53 19.30 -41.10
CA ASP A 567 -0.20 19.00 -42.33
C ASP A 567 -1.05 20.20 -42.85
N GLY A 568 -1.05 21.31 -42.11
CA GLY A 568 -1.86 22.51 -42.36
C GLY A 568 -1.09 23.83 -42.27
N VAL A 569 -1.77 24.94 -42.58
CA VAL A 569 -1.21 26.30 -42.60
C VAL A 569 -1.20 26.89 -41.18
N GLU A 570 -0.31 26.43 -40.29
CA GLU A 570 -0.06 27.09 -38.99
C GLU A 570 1.07 28.13 -39.07
N SER A 571 0.95 29.19 -38.26
CA SER A 571 1.94 30.27 -38.22
C SER A 571 3.19 29.90 -37.38
N PRO A 572 4.38 30.43 -37.70
CA PRO A 572 5.60 30.21 -36.90
C PRO A 572 5.45 30.58 -35.41
N GLU A 573 4.55 31.52 -35.07
CA GLU A 573 4.27 31.95 -33.70
C GLU A 573 3.49 30.89 -32.91
N GLU A 574 2.51 30.21 -33.53
CA GLU A 574 1.74 29.12 -32.91
C GLU A 574 2.59 27.87 -32.66
N LEU A 575 3.53 27.59 -33.59
CA LEU A 575 4.50 26.53 -33.45
C LEU A 575 5.41 26.79 -32.24
N ALA A 576 5.97 28.00 -32.14
CA ALA A 576 6.80 28.43 -31.03
C ALA A 576 6.05 28.37 -29.68
N ALA A 577 4.78 28.79 -29.66
CA ALA A 577 3.95 28.72 -28.45
C ALA A 577 3.73 27.27 -27.99
N SER A 578 3.41 26.35 -28.90
CA SER A 578 3.21 24.94 -28.55
C SER A 578 4.50 24.26 -28.06
N LEU A 579 5.65 24.63 -28.63
CA LEU A 579 6.96 24.16 -28.19
C LEU A 579 7.31 24.63 -26.77
N VAL A 580 7.01 25.89 -26.45
CA VAL A 580 7.22 26.43 -25.09
C VAL A 580 6.34 25.70 -24.06
N GLU A 581 5.10 25.36 -24.41
CA GLU A 581 4.23 24.60 -23.50
C GLU A 581 4.66 23.13 -23.36
N ILE A 582 5.13 22.47 -24.43
CA ILE A 582 5.75 21.14 -24.34
C ILE A 582 6.98 21.18 -23.45
N LYS A 583 7.86 22.17 -23.63
CA LYS A 583 9.05 22.36 -22.80
C LYS A 583 8.67 22.46 -21.33
N ARG A 584 7.79 23.40 -21.00
CA ARG A 584 7.35 23.65 -19.64
C ARG A 584 6.69 22.42 -19.01
N GLY A 585 5.85 21.72 -19.78
CA GLY A 585 5.20 20.49 -19.33
C GLY A 585 6.19 19.34 -19.10
N SER A 586 7.17 19.18 -19.99
CA SER A 586 8.20 18.13 -19.90
C SER A 586 9.17 18.38 -18.75
N GLU A 587 9.63 19.62 -18.58
CA GLU A 587 10.46 20.03 -17.44
C GLU A 587 9.71 19.81 -16.11
N ARG A 588 8.43 20.19 -16.04
CA ARG A 588 7.61 19.97 -14.85
C ARG A 588 7.41 18.48 -14.53
N LEU A 589 7.17 17.64 -15.54
CA LEU A 589 7.10 16.18 -15.36
C LEU A 589 8.42 15.63 -14.83
N ASN A 590 9.54 16.10 -15.38
CA ASN A 590 10.87 15.68 -14.96
C ASN A 590 11.13 16.04 -13.48
N ASP A 591 10.76 17.26 -13.07
CA ASP A 591 10.89 17.68 -11.68
C ASP A 591 10.01 16.83 -10.74
N LEU A 592 8.74 16.62 -11.08
CA LEU A 592 7.81 15.86 -10.25
C LEU A 592 8.24 14.40 -10.09
N VAL A 593 8.71 13.77 -11.16
CA VAL A 593 9.26 12.41 -11.11
C VAL A 593 10.54 12.38 -10.27
N LYS A 594 11.44 13.35 -10.45
CA LYS A 594 12.67 13.46 -9.64
C LYS A 594 12.30 13.61 -8.16
N ASP A 595 11.30 14.40 -7.84
CA ASP A 595 10.81 14.60 -6.48
C ASP A 595 10.22 13.31 -5.90
N LEU A 596 9.38 12.63 -6.66
CA LEU A 596 8.79 11.34 -6.27
C LEU A 596 9.86 10.29 -5.98
N ILE A 597 10.90 10.22 -6.83
CA ILE A 597 12.04 9.33 -6.66
C ILE A 597 12.86 9.69 -5.42
N THR A 598 13.16 10.97 -5.22
CA THR A 598 13.93 11.39 -4.04
C THR A 598 13.14 11.16 -2.75
N LEU A 599 11.84 11.38 -2.75
CA LEU A 599 10.96 11.06 -1.62
C LEU A 599 10.94 9.55 -1.35
N ALA A 600 10.90 8.72 -2.39
CA ALA A 600 11.06 7.27 -2.26
C ALA A 600 12.39 6.91 -1.62
N GLU A 601 13.51 7.44 -2.11
CA GLU A 601 14.86 7.16 -1.60
C GLU A 601 14.99 7.58 -0.12
N LEU A 602 14.39 8.69 0.27
CA LEU A 602 14.31 9.14 1.66
C LEU A 602 13.46 8.19 2.53
N GLN A 603 12.28 7.80 2.06
CA GLN A 603 11.38 6.92 2.80
C GLN A 603 11.89 5.48 2.92
N THR A 604 12.68 5.01 1.95
CA THR A 604 13.25 3.66 1.93
C THR A 604 14.59 3.56 2.67
N GLY A 605 15.14 4.70 3.10
CA GLY A 605 16.42 4.84 3.77
C GLY A 605 17.64 4.78 2.84
N GLU A 606 17.44 4.66 1.52
CA GLU A 606 18.51 4.63 0.52
C GLU A 606 19.30 5.95 0.50
N ALA A 607 18.62 7.09 0.65
CA ALA A 607 19.27 8.39 0.74
C ALA A 607 20.20 8.49 1.96
N THR A 608 19.78 7.94 3.12
CA THR A 608 20.61 7.89 4.33
C THR A 608 21.85 7.03 4.10
N VAL A 609 21.69 5.87 3.46
CA VAL A 609 22.82 5.01 3.09
C VAL A 609 23.76 5.75 2.14
N SER A 610 23.24 6.34 1.05
CA SER A 610 24.04 7.13 0.10
C SER A 610 24.81 8.24 0.79
N TYR A 611 24.16 8.98 1.69
CA TYR A 611 24.80 10.02 2.50
C TYR A 611 25.96 9.45 3.33
N THR A 612 25.75 8.34 4.05
CA THR A 612 26.83 7.75 4.87
C THR A 612 28.05 7.30 4.08
N TRP A 613 27.89 6.87 2.82
CA TRP A 613 29.01 6.44 1.97
C TRP A 613 29.70 7.60 1.25
N GLU A 614 28.95 8.64 0.87
CA GLU A 614 29.43 9.72 0.02
C GLU A 614 29.76 11.02 0.78
N ALA A 615 29.33 11.17 2.04
CA ALA A 615 29.61 12.36 2.82
C ALA A 615 31.12 12.49 3.12
N GLN A 616 31.67 13.64 2.76
CA GLN A 616 33.11 13.92 2.86
C GLN A 616 33.34 15.40 3.22
N PRO A 617 34.57 15.80 3.62
CA PRO A 617 34.91 17.20 3.79
C PRO A 617 34.84 17.97 2.47
N ILE A 618 34.04 19.03 2.42
CA ILE A 618 33.84 19.92 1.26
C ILE A 618 34.67 21.19 1.48
N ALA A 619 35.92 21.18 1.01
CA ALA A 619 36.86 22.28 1.21
C ALA A 619 36.55 23.53 0.37
N ALA A 620 35.85 23.39 -0.76
CA ALA A 620 35.58 24.46 -1.71
C ALA A 620 34.09 24.88 -1.70
N PHE A 621 33.46 24.94 -0.53
CA PHE A 621 32.01 25.17 -0.44
C PHE A 621 31.58 26.51 -1.04
N GLY A 622 32.36 27.58 -0.86
CA GLY A 622 32.08 28.87 -1.49
C GLY A 622 32.20 28.86 -3.03
N MET A 623 33.05 28.00 -3.59
CA MET A 623 33.15 27.80 -5.04
C MET A 623 31.91 27.08 -5.58
N LEU A 624 31.42 26.08 -4.85
CA LEU A 624 30.18 25.37 -5.18
C LEU A 624 28.97 26.33 -5.23
N LEU A 625 28.83 27.22 -4.24
CA LEU A 625 27.76 28.22 -4.24
C LEU A 625 27.86 29.19 -5.43
N TYR A 626 29.09 29.62 -5.75
CA TYR A 626 29.33 30.50 -6.88
C TYR A 626 28.99 29.81 -8.21
N GLU A 627 29.42 28.57 -8.42
CA GLU A 627 29.10 27.79 -9.62
C GLU A 627 27.59 27.60 -9.79
N LEU A 628 26.88 27.24 -8.72
CA LEU A 628 25.42 27.12 -8.73
C LEU A 628 24.75 28.43 -9.18
N SER A 629 25.22 29.58 -8.69
CA SER A 629 24.67 30.88 -9.09
C SER A 629 24.84 31.17 -10.59
N GLN A 630 25.98 30.77 -11.17
CA GLN A 630 26.29 31.01 -12.58
C GLN A 630 25.52 30.09 -13.51
N VAL A 631 25.35 28.82 -13.11
CA VAL A 631 24.56 27.84 -13.87
C VAL A 631 23.09 28.23 -13.87
N TYR A 632 22.52 28.55 -12.70
CA TYR A 632 21.10 28.86 -12.57
C TYR A 632 20.70 30.20 -13.16
N GLY A 633 21.58 31.22 -13.10
CA GLY A 633 21.33 32.52 -13.73
C GLY A 633 21.18 32.47 -15.26
N ARG A 634 21.63 31.39 -15.92
CA ARG A 634 21.53 31.22 -17.38
C ARG A 634 20.31 30.40 -17.83
N GLN A 635 19.66 29.67 -16.92
CA GLN A 635 18.73 28.60 -17.26
C GLN A 635 17.24 29.01 -17.22
N TYR A 636 16.89 30.09 -16.49
CA TYR A 636 15.49 30.53 -16.31
C TYR A 636 15.31 32.01 -16.68
N HIS A 637 14.73 32.28 -17.86
CA HIS A 637 14.43 33.61 -18.43
C HIS A 637 15.65 34.53 -18.65
N PRO A 638 15.80 35.19 -19.81
CA PRO A 638 16.94 36.08 -20.09
C PRO A 638 17.09 37.27 -19.13
N ASP A 639 16.08 37.56 -18.30
CA ASP A 639 16.03 38.72 -17.38
C ASP A 639 16.22 38.36 -15.90
N THR A 640 16.36 37.08 -15.56
CA THR A 640 16.55 36.65 -14.16
C THR A 640 18.00 36.83 -13.73
N VAL A 641 18.22 37.50 -12.60
CA VAL A 641 19.57 37.76 -12.08
C VAL A 641 19.77 36.95 -10.79
N VAL A 642 20.66 35.96 -10.85
CA VAL A 642 21.15 35.23 -9.66
C VAL A 642 22.57 35.68 -9.36
N THR A 643 22.81 36.15 -8.14
CA THR A 643 24.13 36.66 -7.73
C THR A 643 24.65 35.91 -6.52
N CYS A 644 25.96 35.63 -6.53
CA CYS A 644 26.69 35.12 -5.38
C CYS A 644 28.07 35.79 -5.39
N ALA A 645 28.48 36.36 -4.26
CA ALA A 645 29.85 36.85 -4.10
C ALA A 645 30.81 35.65 -4.16
N PHE A 646 31.93 35.78 -4.86
CA PHE A 646 32.97 34.75 -4.85
C PHE A 646 33.62 34.71 -3.46
N LEU A 647 33.53 33.56 -2.78
CA LEU A 647 33.96 33.37 -1.40
C LEU A 647 35.05 32.29 -1.32
N PRO A 648 36.32 32.63 -1.60
CA PRO A 648 37.43 31.68 -1.62
C PRO A 648 37.85 31.17 -0.23
N GLU A 649 37.48 31.89 0.85
CA GLU A 649 37.83 31.57 2.24
C GLU A 649 36.66 30.92 3.01
N ALA A 650 35.75 30.24 2.31
CA ALA A 650 34.64 29.56 2.97
C ALA A 650 35.13 28.41 3.88
N PRO A 651 34.52 28.20 5.07
CA PRO A 651 34.88 27.10 5.96
C PRO A 651 34.62 25.74 5.30
N THR A 652 35.47 24.76 5.61
CA THR A 652 35.26 23.36 5.20
C THR A 652 34.10 22.79 6.01
N ILE A 653 33.07 22.32 5.32
CA ILE A 653 31.93 21.63 5.94
C ILE A 653 32.01 20.12 5.66
N PHE A 654 31.41 19.29 6.50
CA PHE A 654 31.27 17.86 6.22
C PHE A 654 29.89 17.56 5.66
N GLY A 655 29.81 16.87 4.53
CA GLY A 655 28.51 16.55 3.93
C GLY A 655 28.58 15.96 2.54
N ASN A 656 27.42 15.76 1.93
CA ASN A 656 27.31 15.32 0.54
C ASN A 656 27.08 16.56 -0.35
N SER A 657 28.09 16.90 -1.16
CA SER A 657 28.07 18.10 -2.01
C SER A 657 26.93 18.08 -3.03
N ARG A 658 26.54 16.90 -3.53
CA ARG A 658 25.45 16.73 -4.48
C ARG A 658 24.09 17.00 -3.84
N MET A 659 23.84 16.47 -2.64
CA MET A 659 22.60 16.72 -1.90
C MET A 659 22.46 18.19 -1.48
N LEU A 660 23.55 18.82 -1.02
CA LEU A 660 23.54 20.24 -0.67
C LEU A 660 23.31 21.13 -1.89
N SER A 661 23.89 20.78 -3.04
CA SER A 661 23.64 21.48 -4.30
C SER A 661 22.16 21.40 -4.68
N ASP A 662 21.56 20.21 -4.61
CA ASP A 662 20.13 19.98 -4.90
C ASP A 662 19.23 20.77 -3.94
N CYS A 663 19.59 20.89 -2.65
CA CYS A 663 18.85 21.72 -1.69
C CYS A 663 18.80 23.20 -2.11
N ILE A 664 19.96 23.77 -2.44
CA ILE A 664 20.11 25.18 -2.78
C ILE A 664 19.41 25.47 -4.11
N GLU A 665 19.56 24.55 -5.07
CA GLU A 665 18.88 24.58 -6.36
C GLU A 665 17.35 24.67 -6.20
N ARG A 666 16.77 23.79 -5.38
CA ARG A 666 15.33 23.75 -5.11
C ARG A 666 14.84 25.04 -4.46
N LEU A 667 15.58 25.59 -3.50
CA LEU A 667 15.25 26.86 -2.84
C LEU A 667 15.32 28.05 -3.81
N LEU A 668 16.33 28.11 -4.69
CA LEU A 668 16.43 29.13 -5.73
C LEU A 668 15.23 29.07 -6.67
N LYS A 669 14.92 27.88 -7.20
CA LYS A 669 13.79 27.67 -8.10
C LYS A 669 12.46 28.05 -7.46
N PHE A 670 12.24 27.66 -6.21
CA PHE A 670 11.05 28.05 -5.44
C PHE A 670 10.96 29.57 -5.29
N SER A 671 12.04 30.22 -4.86
CA SER A 671 12.10 31.67 -4.63
C SER A 671 11.84 32.49 -5.90
N ILE A 672 12.38 32.05 -7.03
CA ILE A 672 12.25 32.71 -8.34
C ILE A 672 10.86 32.52 -8.92
N THR A 673 10.31 31.31 -8.85
CA THR A 673 9.03 30.98 -9.51
C THR A 673 7.82 31.56 -8.77
N GLN A 674 7.91 31.68 -7.44
CA GLN A 674 6.82 32.12 -6.57
C GLN A 674 6.91 33.61 -6.18
N ALA A 675 7.83 34.37 -6.77
CA ALA A 675 7.96 35.81 -6.59
C ALA A 675 6.74 36.57 -7.16
N GLU A 676 6.23 37.56 -6.41
CA GLU A 676 5.08 38.37 -6.84
C GLU A 676 5.40 39.34 -8.00
N THR A 677 6.67 39.77 -8.14
CA THR A 677 7.10 40.74 -9.17
C THR A 677 8.13 40.13 -10.12
N ARG A 678 8.06 40.51 -11.41
CA ARG A 678 8.99 40.09 -12.48
C ARG A 678 9.72 41.29 -13.09
N PRO A 679 11.00 41.17 -13.50
CA PRO A 679 11.80 39.95 -13.47
C PRO A 679 12.30 39.61 -12.04
N PRO A 680 12.33 38.31 -11.68
CA PRO A 680 12.79 37.89 -10.36
C PRO A 680 14.32 38.03 -10.22
N ALA A 681 14.78 38.44 -9.05
CA ALA A 681 16.20 38.49 -8.70
C ALA A 681 16.44 37.78 -7.37
N ALA A 682 17.48 36.94 -7.32
CA ALA A 682 17.86 36.18 -6.15
C ALA A 682 19.36 36.32 -5.83
N HIS A 683 19.68 36.30 -4.54
CA HIS A 683 21.04 36.42 -4.03
C HIS A 683 21.37 35.24 -3.11
N ILE A 684 22.51 34.61 -3.33
CA ILE A 684 23.06 33.57 -2.45
C ILE A 684 24.15 34.19 -1.58
N SER A 685 24.00 34.13 -0.27
CA SER A 685 25.00 34.58 0.69
C SER A 685 25.41 33.47 1.64
N LEU A 686 26.68 33.51 2.07
CA LEU A 686 27.22 32.64 3.09
C LEU A 686 27.63 33.49 4.29
N SER A 687 27.22 33.09 5.49
CA SER A 687 27.74 33.62 6.75
C SER A 687 28.19 32.47 7.65
N GLN A 688 29.18 32.75 8.50
CA GLN A 688 29.62 31.82 9.53
C GLN A 688 29.32 32.45 10.89
N GLN A 689 28.71 31.67 11.78
CA GLN A 689 28.47 32.03 13.17
C GLN A 689 28.88 30.84 14.04
N ASP A 690 29.87 31.03 14.91
CA ASP A 690 30.42 29.99 15.79
C ASP A 690 30.87 28.72 15.02
N GLU A 691 30.34 27.54 15.40
CA GLU A 691 30.58 26.24 14.73
C GLU A 691 29.55 25.93 13.63
N GLU A 692 28.77 26.92 13.18
CA GLU A 692 27.75 26.76 12.14
C GLU A 692 27.99 27.66 10.91
N VAL A 693 27.58 27.17 9.75
CA VAL A 693 27.58 27.85 8.46
C VAL A 693 26.14 28.07 8.02
N GLN A 694 25.81 29.30 7.65
CA GLN A 694 24.49 29.68 7.19
C GLN A 694 24.55 30.05 5.70
N VAL A 695 23.84 29.27 4.88
CA VAL A 695 23.61 29.56 3.47
C VAL A 695 22.24 30.19 3.33
N SER A 696 22.17 31.43 2.87
CA SER A 696 20.91 32.13 2.66
C SER A 696 20.62 32.36 1.19
N VAL A 697 19.41 32.01 0.75
CA VAL A 697 18.84 32.32 -0.57
C VAL A 697 17.81 33.41 -0.38
N THR A 698 18.10 34.61 -0.89
CA THR A 698 17.25 35.80 -0.72
C THR A 698 16.69 36.24 -2.06
N ALA A 699 15.37 36.26 -2.21
CA ALA A 699 14.68 36.87 -3.34
C ALA A 699 14.28 38.31 -3.01
N VAL A 700 14.50 39.23 -3.96
CA VAL A 700 14.21 40.68 -3.79
C VAL A 700 12.71 40.95 -3.63
N ALA A 701 11.88 40.08 -4.20
CA ALA A 701 10.42 40.16 -4.12
C ALA A 701 9.85 39.30 -2.99
N PRO A 702 8.73 39.70 -2.37
CA PRO A 702 7.97 38.83 -1.49
C PRO A 702 7.37 37.65 -2.28
N LEU A 703 7.13 36.56 -1.57
CA LEU A 703 6.43 35.39 -2.08
C LEU A 703 4.92 35.56 -2.04
N GLN A 704 4.23 34.91 -2.97
CA GLN A 704 2.80 34.73 -2.90
C GLN A 704 2.37 34.12 -1.55
N ALA A 705 1.25 34.59 -1.00
CA ALA A 705 0.76 34.17 0.32
C ALA A 705 0.57 32.64 0.45
N SER A 706 0.11 31.97 -0.62
CA SER A 706 -0.04 30.51 -0.68
C SER A 706 1.31 29.77 -0.59
N ALA A 707 2.34 30.27 -1.27
CA ALA A 707 3.68 29.69 -1.26
C ALA A 707 4.33 29.82 0.13
N LEU A 708 4.15 30.97 0.80
CA LEU A 708 4.65 31.17 2.16
C LEU A 708 3.94 30.23 3.17
N ALA A 709 2.61 30.07 3.06
CA ALA A 709 1.86 29.14 3.88
C ALA A 709 2.32 27.68 3.68
N CYS A 710 2.56 27.28 2.43
CA CYS A 710 3.12 25.96 2.09
C CYS A 710 4.47 25.73 2.77
N PHE A 711 5.39 26.69 2.67
CA PHE A 711 6.70 26.58 3.31
C PHE A 711 6.61 26.44 4.84
N GLN A 712 5.71 27.21 5.47
CA GLN A 712 5.46 27.10 6.91
C GLN A 712 4.88 25.75 7.30
N GLN A 713 3.94 25.21 6.52
CA GLN A 713 3.41 23.85 6.74
C GLN A 713 4.50 22.78 6.64
N VAL A 714 5.41 22.87 5.65
CA VAL A 714 6.56 21.95 5.50
C VAL A 714 7.48 21.98 6.72
N LEU A 715 7.78 23.17 7.26
CA LEU A 715 8.62 23.29 8.45
C LEU A 715 7.98 22.62 9.67
N MET A 716 6.66 22.76 9.83
CA MET A 716 5.92 22.25 11.00
C MET A 716 5.53 20.76 10.89
N SER A 717 5.54 20.18 9.68
CA SER A 717 5.06 18.82 9.44
C SER A 717 6.19 17.80 9.38
N ASP A 718 6.05 16.68 10.07
CA ASP A 718 6.99 15.54 9.97
C ASP A 718 6.65 14.61 8.80
N GLU A 719 5.44 14.70 8.25
CA GLU A 719 4.98 13.89 7.12
C GLU A 719 4.54 14.75 5.93
N ILE A 720 4.92 14.34 4.72
CA ILE A 720 4.58 15.04 3.48
C ILE A 720 3.07 14.98 3.16
N ASN A 721 2.38 13.94 3.62
CA ASN A 721 0.96 13.69 3.30
C ASN A 721 -0.01 14.69 3.97
N LEU A 722 0.49 15.51 4.90
CA LEU A 722 -0.28 16.48 5.68
C LEU A 722 -0.23 17.90 5.09
N ILE A 723 0.45 18.10 3.96
CA ILE A 723 0.65 19.43 3.34
C ILE A 723 -0.46 19.68 2.30
N GLU A 724 -1.23 20.76 2.48
CA GLU A 724 -2.45 21.05 1.69
C GLU A 724 -2.16 21.74 0.35
N ALA A 725 -0.95 22.27 0.14
CA ALA A 725 -0.53 22.98 -1.06
C ALA A 725 0.43 22.13 -1.92
N PRO A 726 -0.03 21.49 -3.01
CA PRO A 726 0.76 20.49 -3.74
C PRO A 726 1.94 21.08 -4.53
N ASP A 727 1.77 22.28 -5.11
CA ASP A 727 2.82 22.89 -5.91
C ASP A 727 4.05 23.20 -5.03
N TYR A 728 5.15 22.46 -5.25
CA TYR A 728 6.46 22.56 -4.59
C TYR A 728 6.57 22.00 -3.15
N ALA A 729 5.50 21.46 -2.56
CA ALA A 729 5.57 20.85 -1.22
C ALA A 729 6.58 19.70 -1.15
N ALA A 730 6.57 18.82 -2.15
CA ALA A 730 7.52 17.73 -2.28
C ALA A 730 8.97 18.23 -2.32
N SER A 731 9.25 19.18 -3.21
CA SER A 731 10.56 19.84 -3.32
C SER A 731 11.04 20.44 -2.00
N LEU A 732 10.20 21.18 -1.28
CA LEU A 732 10.57 21.80 -0.01
C LEU A 732 10.76 20.78 1.11
N TYR A 733 9.93 19.72 1.14
CA TYR A 733 10.08 18.65 2.11
C TYR A 733 11.39 17.87 1.89
N ILE A 734 11.80 17.63 0.65
CA ILE A 734 13.12 17.05 0.31
C ILE A 734 14.24 17.92 0.88
N VAL A 735 14.18 19.24 0.69
CA VAL A 735 15.18 20.18 1.24
C VAL A 735 15.27 20.01 2.76
N LYS A 736 14.13 19.99 3.47
CA LYS A 736 14.09 19.78 4.92
C LYS A 736 14.78 18.47 5.33
N GLN A 737 14.49 17.36 4.63
CA GLN A 737 15.05 16.05 4.96
C GLN A 737 16.55 15.94 4.65
N TYR A 738 17.01 16.45 3.51
CA TYR A 738 18.44 16.50 3.20
C TYR A 738 19.22 17.39 4.18
N VAL A 739 18.66 18.54 4.57
CA VAL A 739 19.26 19.38 5.60
C VAL A 739 19.33 18.62 6.93
N ALA A 740 18.31 17.85 7.30
CA ALA A 740 18.32 17.01 8.50
C ALA A 740 19.37 15.89 8.44
N LEU A 741 19.60 15.25 7.29
CA LEU A 741 20.69 14.28 7.09
C LEU A 741 22.07 14.89 7.36
N HIS A 742 22.23 16.19 7.08
CA HIS A 742 23.45 16.95 7.38
C HIS A 742 23.48 17.51 8.80
N HIS A 743 22.56 17.10 9.68
CA HIS A 743 22.39 17.66 11.03
C HIS A 743 22.15 19.18 11.06
N GLY A 744 21.61 19.72 9.96
CA GLY A 744 21.34 21.13 9.80
C GLY A 744 19.90 21.52 10.18
N ARG A 745 19.61 22.82 10.05
CA ARG A 745 18.29 23.40 10.27
C ARG A 745 17.90 24.29 9.09
N LEU A 746 16.66 24.14 8.62
CA LEU A 746 16.08 25.00 7.59
C LEU A 746 15.16 26.02 8.25
N SER A 747 15.28 27.29 7.87
CA SER A 747 14.39 28.37 8.29
C SER A 747 14.11 29.31 7.13
N GLY A 748 13.05 30.10 7.21
CA GLY A 748 12.75 31.09 6.19
C GLY A 748 11.67 32.06 6.61
N HIS A 749 11.71 33.25 6.02
CA HIS A 749 10.72 34.31 6.23
C HIS A 749 10.51 35.08 4.92
N SER A 750 9.32 35.66 4.75
CA SER A 750 9.00 36.55 3.63
C SER A 750 8.28 37.77 4.16
N SER A 751 8.73 38.96 3.79
CA SER A 751 8.10 40.22 4.15
C SER A 751 8.02 41.18 2.95
N PRO A 752 7.05 42.13 2.94
CA PRO A 752 6.95 43.14 1.90
C PRO A 752 8.16 44.09 1.84
N GLU A 753 8.88 44.28 2.97
CA GLU A 753 9.97 45.25 3.10
C GLU A 753 11.35 44.64 2.82
N SER A 754 11.54 43.36 3.11
CA SER A 754 12.84 42.65 3.02
C SER A 754 12.89 41.57 1.94
N GLY A 755 11.81 41.36 1.19
CA GLY A 755 11.67 40.24 0.27
C GLY A 755 11.56 38.90 1.00
N SER A 756 11.94 37.82 0.33
CA SER A 756 11.93 36.47 0.89
C SER A 756 13.35 35.95 1.12
N CYS A 757 13.58 35.29 2.25
CA CYS A 757 14.89 34.76 2.63
C CYS A 757 14.76 33.37 3.26
N PHE A 758 15.50 32.41 2.71
CA PHE A 758 15.60 31.03 3.17
C PHE A 758 17.01 30.74 3.65
N THR A 759 17.16 30.25 4.87
CA THR A 759 18.47 29.98 5.47
C THR A 759 18.61 28.50 5.83
N ILE A 760 19.63 27.86 5.27
CA ILE A 760 20.12 26.54 5.66
C ILE A 760 21.29 26.74 6.62
N THR A 761 21.15 26.26 7.84
CA THR A 761 22.20 26.25 8.86
C THR A 761 22.81 24.86 8.94
N LEU A 762 24.12 24.73 8.75
CA LEU A 762 24.88 23.47 8.77
C LEU A 762 25.99 23.52 9.82
N PRO A 763 26.26 22.44 10.55
CA PRO A 763 27.41 22.38 11.44
C PRO A 763 28.73 22.23 10.64
N ILE A 764 29.80 22.85 11.13
CA ILE A 764 31.16 22.73 10.56
C ILE A 764 31.76 21.35 10.87
N HIS A 765 31.40 20.77 12.02
CA HIS A 765 31.84 19.45 12.48
C HIS A 765 30.64 18.54 12.76
N VAL A 766 30.75 17.25 12.39
CA VAL A 766 29.72 16.25 12.71
C VAL A 766 29.71 16.03 14.22
N PRO A 767 28.56 16.14 14.92
CA PRO A 767 28.49 15.82 16.34
C PRO A 767 28.88 14.35 16.56
N THR A 768 29.89 14.12 17.41
CA THR A 768 30.41 12.79 17.77
C THR A 768 29.43 11.94 18.57
#